data_AF-A0A3R9NXM6-F1
#
_entry.id   AF-A0A3R9NXM6-F1
#
_cell.length_a   1.000
_cell.length_b   1.000
_cell.length_c   1.000
_cell.angle_alpha   90.00
_cell.angle_beta   90.00
_cell.angle_gamma   90.00
#
_symmetry.space_group_name_H-M   'P 1'
#
loop_
_entity.id
_entity.type
_entity.pdbx_description
1 polymer ?
#
loop_
_entity_poly.entity_id
_entity_poly.type
_entity_poly.pdbx_seq_one_letter_code
_entity_poly.pdbx_strand_id
1 'polypeptide(L)'
;MPAPALLPAPGRPTFWRGPLLVLALCAAVAVVLAGWHYFTAEDTVLPVQAVAQLTPIPATVAQVTIGTENLPIQANGYLITQTYDVAGPFLRPDAAFALVALLGVALVYFLATVNSLARPAFIAGMALVIFLLMSLNADLLGVFDGQKQYFLLLALAGLGLPAYYFHAFRPDTSFGLRLGVFAALVVGLGALLFLRSPGPTEVTALHLSAFFTASGAVAFALLVVWVAFENLHGLLWLNTQAETPAGRYGLLPFLLASGLYLGMLLLYYLNQSELLVLPSLHLDPFVLLIPAVLIGWLGLRRRAVTFADWVPAQLAAPTVYLVLVLLAAAVLGYALATANDPMLQAGRDFTALAFLCVGGAFLLYVLLNFAPLLRKKLPVHRVVFEPRRFPFYAMYILGLAVLAAVEMRNNFFLLDQVQAASFNNLGDLSRLESEYAPDDMAQALLAERYYAESDVLDQHNHKASLGRAALYRFRLQRQNEINILRRALSRRPSEKISLRLAALYNEPSDFFDRLAVLRQALKTTPNSAALNSDLAQLYSRSSLTDSVAFYQNRAEAASPDNPTFLANQLAYLISKQQWPEAAKLAQVSAASPDAAVQSNVLLLAQLTGQPASLTDSPDTATVLSPARFARLYHEGLSRALRHDTTLLPVLPRLAARPVNEGYLDQLTFLRAFTQHYGGRPVAAQTTIVPLATGSSPATAYYQQLQGLWLIDQGLTVPAAARLNEARQNESSLVALPEAYALALINQPDSARRVAARALTGATPAGAVSIQRLLTILEPDFRSRYLQAPDSLRTQYLVVRGDELPAAQQVPAALSITNEALRNTALLAQLPRALQSGQLPITQQAVQQYAPAITAIGASPWNVLRGELYVRGRQVPELRQLVQKGRFTGFDLFQRLYFQAILAEAAQQPQEAARLYAQLVREAPFAENALVAAAAFHTTRRDYNAAYNTLLRGIEVNPGSVALLKAYVLASVPVGLTEYAQSPLYRLGTLLSPVDYATFRTEYEARRTAKSAATAPWN
;
A
#
# COMPACT_ATOMS: atom_id res chain seq x y z
N MET A 1 -58.92 65.85 -36.69
CA MET A 1 -58.63 65.22 -35.38
C MET A 1 -58.05 63.83 -35.61
N PRO A 2 -56.76 63.58 -35.31
CA PRO A 2 -56.22 62.23 -35.20
C PRO A 2 -56.08 61.81 -33.72
N ALA A 3 -56.22 60.49 -33.51
CA ALA A 3 -56.26 59.79 -32.23
C ALA A 3 -54.92 59.84 -31.46
N PRO A 4 -54.94 59.73 -30.10
CA PRO A 4 -53.73 59.68 -29.29
C PRO A 4 -52.99 58.35 -29.47
N ALA A 5 -51.67 58.45 -29.65
CA ALA A 5 -50.77 57.32 -29.78
C ALA A 5 -50.73 56.48 -28.50
N LEU A 6 -50.96 55.17 -28.64
CA LEU A 6 -50.77 54.16 -27.61
C LEU A 6 -49.28 54.10 -27.24
N LEU A 7 -48.97 54.36 -25.96
CA LEU A 7 -47.67 54.07 -25.36
C LEU A 7 -47.38 52.56 -25.48
N PRO A 8 -46.17 52.14 -25.87
CA PRO A 8 -45.81 50.73 -25.91
C PRO A 8 -45.78 50.15 -24.49
N ALA A 9 -46.27 48.92 -24.35
CA ALA A 9 -46.27 48.17 -23.10
C ALA A 9 -44.84 48.04 -22.52
N PRO A 10 -44.64 48.15 -21.18
CA PRO A 10 -43.33 47.97 -20.58
C PRO A 10 -42.86 46.53 -20.79
N GLY A 11 -41.77 46.36 -21.56
CA GLY A 11 -41.12 45.08 -21.75
C GLY A 11 -40.68 44.47 -20.41
N ARG A 12 -40.91 43.16 -20.23
CA ARG A 12 -40.46 42.41 -19.03
C ARG A 12 -38.94 42.61 -18.86
N PRO A 13 -38.44 43.25 -17.80
CA PRO A 13 -37.00 43.33 -17.57
C PRO A 13 -36.48 41.93 -17.24
N THR A 14 -35.57 41.43 -18.09
CA THR A 14 -34.87 40.16 -17.89
C THR A 14 -34.01 40.26 -16.63
N PHE A 15 -34.32 39.42 -15.63
CA PHE A 15 -33.66 39.36 -14.32
C PHE A 15 -32.16 39.05 -14.44
N TRP A 16 -31.79 38.40 -15.53
CA TRP A 16 -30.47 37.87 -15.81
C TRP A 16 -29.71 38.82 -16.73
N ARG A 17 -28.95 39.75 -16.15
CA ARG A 17 -27.86 40.42 -16.87
C ARG A 17 -26.58 39.60 -16.70
N GLY A 18 -25.69 39.61 -17.70
CA GLY A 18 -24.44 38.84 -17.73
C GLY A 18 -23.70 38.70 -16.38
N PRO A 19 -23.42 39.79 -15.63
CA PRO A 19 -22.70 39.67 -14.35
C PRO A 19 -23.50 38.99 -13.24
N LEU A 20 -24.83 39.16 -13.18
CA LEU A 20 -25.65 38.47 -12.17
C LEU A 20 -25.72 36.95 -12.44
N LEU A 21 -25.71 36.56 -13.72
CA LEU A 21 -25.64 35.14 -14.12
C LEU A 21 -24.35 34.47 -13.65
N VAL A 22 -23.21 35.16 -13.80
CA VAL A 22 -21.90 34.65 -13.35
C VAL A 22 -21.90 34.45 -11.83
N LEU A 23 -22.38 35.44 -11.06
CA LEU A 23 -22.48 35.30 -9.61
C LEU A 23 -23.41 34.15 -9.19
N ALA A 24 -24.57 34.01 -9.85
CA ALA A 24 -25.48 32.91 -9.57
C ALA A 24 -24.88 31.55 -9.91
N LEU A 25 -24.09 31.45 -10.98
CA LEU A 25 -23.34 30.24 -11.31
C LEU A 25 -22.31 29.92 -10.22
N CYS A 26 -21.54 30.90 -9.75
CA CYS A 26 -20.60 30.72 -8.65
C CYS A 26 -21.31 30.27 -7.36
N ALA A 27 -22.45 30.88 -7.02
CA ALA A 27 -23.25 30.50 -5.86
C ALA A 27 -23.80 29.07 -6.00
N ALA A 28 -24.31 28.70 -7.17
CA ALA A 28 -24.78 27.34 -7.45
C ALA A 28 -23.64 26.31 -7.34
N VAL A 29 -22.45 26.62 -7.88
CA VAL A 29 -21.26 25.77 -7.74
C VAL A 29 -20.87 25.61 -6.28
N ALA A 30 -20.85 26.70 -5.49
CA ALA A 30 -20.54 26.63 -4.06
C ALA A 30 -21.54 25.76 -3.28
N VAL A 31 -22.84 25.87 -3.60
CA VAL A 31 -23.89 25.02 -3.00
C VAL A 31 -23.71 23.55 -3.39
N VAL A 32 -23.41 23.26 -4.66
CA VAL A 32 -23.14 21.89 -5.14
C VAL A 32 -21.88 21.32 -4.47
N LEU A 33 -20.81 22.11 -4.33
CA LEU A 33 -19.60 21.70 -3.64
C LEU A 33 -19.84 21.43 -2.15
N ALA A 34 -20.62 22.27 -1.47
CA ALA A 34 -21.03 22.01 -0.10
C ALA A 34 -21.85 20.73 0.01
N GLY A 35 -22.78 20.48 -0.92
CA GLY A 35 -23.54 19.23 -1.01
C GLY A 35 -22.67 18.02 -1.29
N TRP A 36 -21.66 18.14 -2.16
CA TRP A 36 -20.68 17.08 -2.42
C TRP A 36 -19.87 16.76 -1.17
N HIS A 37 -19.36 17.77 -0.47
CA HIS A 37 -18.63 17.59 0.78
C HIS A 37 -19.53 17.02 1.90
N TYR A 38 -20.82 17.35 1.93
CA TYR A 38 -21.76 16.78 2.89
C TYR A 38 -21.79 15.25 2.84
N PHE A 39 -21.67 14.64 1.65
CA PHE A 39 -21.67 13.19 1.50
C PHE A 39 -20.28 12.55 1.45
N THR A 40 -19.23 13.29 1.08
CA THR A 40 -17.90 12.70 0.79
C THR A 40 -16.79 13.17 1.73
N ALA A 41 -16.98 14.26 2.47
CA ALA A 41 -15.87 14.88 3.21
C ALA A 41 -15.35 13.98 4.33
N GLU A 42 -16.24 13.26 5.03
CA GLU A 42 -15.80 12.39 6.11
C GLU A 42 -14.85 11.28 5.61
N ASP A 43 -15.11 10.70 4.44
CA ASP A 43 -14.28 9.66 3.84
C ASP A 43 -13.01 10.18 3.18
N THR A 44 -13.03 11.43 2.69
CA THR A 44 -11.83 12.05 2.11
C THR A 44 -10.85 12.58 3.16
N VAL A 45 -11.35 13.13 4.27
CA VAL A 45 -10.51 13.65 5.38
C VAL A 45 -9.98 12.51 6.25
N LEU A 46 -10.83 11.52 6.52
CA LEU A 46 -10.53 10.36 7.37
C LEU A 46 -10.76 9.07 6.58
N PRO A 47 -9.94 8.77 5.56
CA PRO A 47 -10.10 7.55 4.79
C PRO A 47 -9.71 6.35 5.64
N VAL A 48 -10.62 5.37 5.66
CA VAL A 48 -10.39 4.05 6.23
C VAL A 48 -9.66 3.22 5.18
N GLN A 49 -8.47 2.72 5.53
CA GLN A 49 -7.61 1.98 4.61
C GLN A 49 -7.27 0.61 5.18
N ALA A 50 -7.20 -0.39 4.30
CA ALA A 50 -6.73 -1.72 4.66
C ALA A 50 -5.20 -1.75 4.75
N VAL A 51 -4.69 -2.09 5.92
CA VAL A 51 -3.26 -2.27 6.23
C VAL A 51 -2.95 -3.75 6.20
N ALA A 52 -2.12 -4.17 5.24
CA ALA A 52 -1.69 -5.55 5.07
C ALA A 52 -0.60 -5.94 6.08
N GLN A 53 -0.79 -7.08 6.72
CA GLN A 53 0.15 -7.75 7.63
C GLN A 53 0.64 -9.03 6.95
N LEU A 54 1.97 -9.20 6.89
CA LEU A 54 2.60 -10.37 6.30
C LEU A 54 3.01 -11.34 7.40
N THR A 55 2.46 -12.55 7.37
CA THR A 55 2.85 -13.64 8.28
C THR A 55 3.68 -14.66 7.51
N PRO A 56 4.98 -14.83 7.81
CA PRO A 56 5.80 -15.82 7.13
C PRO A 56 5.38 -17.23 7.55
N ILE A 57 5.17 -18.11 6.58
CA ILE A 57 4.91 -19.53 6.75
C ILE A 57 5.90 -20.34 5.90
N PRO A 58 6.44 -21.47 6.40
CA PRO A 58 7.35 -22.28 5.61
C PRO A 58 6.61 -22.95 4.45
N ALA A 59 7.14 -22.81 3.23
CA ALA A 59 6.61 -23.44 2.03
C ALA A 59 7.72 -24.18 1.29
N THR A 60 7.49 -25.46 1.01
CA THR A 60 8.39 -26.27 0.19
C THR A 60 8.28 -25.83 -1.27
N VAL A 61 9.32 -25.20 -1.81
CA VAL A 61 9.35 -24.68 -3.20
C VAL A 61 9.99 -25.65 -4.18
N ALA A 62 10.99 -26.40 -3.73
CA ALA A 62 11.75 -27.34 -4.55
C ALA A 62 12.30 -28.47 -3.69
N GLN A 63 12.96 -29.44 -4.31
CA GLN A 63 13.59 -30.57 -3.61
C GLN A 63 14.94 -30.89 -4.26
N VAL A 64 15.91 -31.32 -3.46
CA VAL A 64 17.18 -31.88 -3.92
C VAL A 64 17.16 -33.38 -3.62
N THR A 65 17.36 -34.20 -4.65
CA THR A 65 17.32 -35.66 -4.51
C THR A 65 18.72 -36.22 -4.31
N ILE A 66 18.91 -36.99 -3.24
CA ILE A 66 20.14 -37.77 -2.98
C ILE A 66 19.75 -39.25 -2.94
N GLY A 67 19.92 -39.94 -4.05
CA GLY A 67 19.54 -41.34 -4.16
C GLY A 67 18.02 -41.53 -4.06
N THR A 68 17.56 -42.03 -2.92
CA THR A 68 16.14 -42.23 -2.59
C THR A 68 15.57 -41.17 -1.66
N GLU A 69 16.41 -40.27 -1.14
CA GLU A 69 16.03 -39.21 -0.23
C GLU A 69 15.71 -37.92 -0.99
N ASN A 70 14.63 -37.23 -0.59
CA ASN A 70 14.26 -35.92 -1.13
C ASN A 70 14.37 -34.86 -0.04
N LEU A 71 15.40 -34.02 -0.15
CA LEU A 71 15.63 -32.92 0.80
C LEU A 71 14.81 -31.70 0.37
N PRO A 72 13.88 -31.21 1.21
CA PRO A 72 13.03 -30.09 0.84
C PRO A 72 13.81 -28.77 0.88
N ILE A 73 13.66 -27.97 -0.18
CA ILE A 73 14.05 -26.56 -0.19
C ILE A 73 12.86 -25.76 0.30
N GLN A 74 13.01 -25.17 1.49
CA GLN A 74 12.02 -24.30 2.09
C GLN A 74 12.25 -22.86 1.64
N ALA A 75 11.17 -22.13 1.42
CA ALA A 75 11.18 -20.68 1.34
C ALA A 75 10.05 -20.12 2.21
N ASN A 76 10.18 -18.87 2.65
CA ASN A 76 9.09 -18.18 3.32
C ASN A 76 7.98 -17.90 2.30
N GLY A 77 6.78 -18.45 2.50
CA GLY A 77 5.55 -17.92 1.93
C GLY A 77 4.97 -16.85 2.85
N TYR A 78 4.34 -15.82 2.31
CA TYR A 78 3.78 -14.70 3.06
C TYR A 78 2.26 -14.75 3.06
N LEU A 79 1.69 -15.29 4.13
CA LEU A 79 0.24 -15.25 4.33
C LEU A 79 -0.18 -13.81 4.65
N ILE A 80 -1.11 -13.27 3.87
CA ILE A 80 -1.55 -11.88 4.02
C ILE A 80 -2.87 -11.82 4.75
N THR A 81 -2.88 -11.07 5.85
CA THR A 81 -4.12 -10.60 6.46
C THR A 81 -4.15 -9.08 6.42
N GLN A 82 -5.32 -8.48 6.55
CA GLN A 82 -5.53 -7.05 6.48
C GLN A 82 -6.39 -6.61 7.66
N THR A 83 -6.01 -5.50 8.28
CA THR A 83 -6.80 -4.79 9.28
C THR A 83 -7.03 -3.37 8.83
N TYR A 84 -8.01 -2.68 9.37
CA TYR A 84 -8.30 -1.29 9.00
C TYR A 84 -7.59 -0.29 9.91
N ASP A 85 -7.10 0.80 9.31
CA ASP A 85 -6.57 1.97 10.00
C ASP A 85 -7.11 3.24 9.34
N VAL A 86 -6.98 4.38 10.03
CA VAL A 86 -7.34 5.70 9.51
C VAL A 86 -6.06 6.49 9.26
N ALA A 87 -5.84 6.89 8.01
CA ALA A 87 -4.61 7.58 7.62
C ALA A 87 -4.58 9.07 8.01
N GLY A 88 -5.74 9.72 8.06
CA GLY A 88 -5.90 11.15 8.34
C GLY A 88 -5.92 11.54 9.83
N PRO A 89 -6.41 12.75 10.18
CA PRO A 89 -7.04 13.73 9.29
C PRO A 89 -6.07 14.39 8.32
N PHE A 90 -6.37 14.29 7.03
CA PHE A 90 -5.65 15.03 6.01
C PHE A 90 -6.02 16.52 6.04
N LEU A 91 -5.01 17.40 5.93
CA LEU A 91 -5.24 18.81 5.71
C LEU A 91 -5.82 19.03 4.32
N ARG A 92 -6.62 20.10 4.16
CA ARG A 92 -7.39 20.37 2.93
C ARG A 92 -7.07 21.76 2.37
N PRO A 93 -5.80 21.99 1.93
CA PRO A 93 -5.41 23.26 1.31
C PRO A 93 -6.19 23.54 0.03
N ASP A 94 -6.58 22.49 -0.71
CA ASP A 94 -7.45 22.58 -1.88
C ASP A 94 -8.81 23.24 -1.55
N ALA A 95 -9.43 22.84 -0.44
CA ALA A 95 -10.67 23.47 0.04
C ALA A 95 -10.42 24.92 0.53
N ALA A 96 -9.26 25.20 1.11
CA ALA A 96 -8.88 26.56 1.52
C ALA A 96 -8.72 27.50 0.31
N PHE A 97 -8.04 27.04 -0.76
CA PHE A 97 -7.94 27.80 -2.01
C PHE A 97 -9.32 28.09 -2.61
N ALA A 98 -10.21 27.10 -2.63
CA ALA A 98 -11.58 27.28 -3.12
C ALA A 98 -12.33 28.33 -2.28
N LEU A 99 -12.23 28.28 -0.95
CA LEU A 99 -12.84 29.27 -0.05
C LEU A 99 -12.30 30.68 -0.31
N VAL A 100 -10.98 30.85 -0.40
CA VAL A 100 -10.34 32.16 -0.62
C VAL A 100 -10.72 32.73 -1.99
N ALA A 101 -10.79 31.89 -3.03
CA ALA A 101 -11.22 32.32 -4.36
C ALA A 101 -12.70 32.78 -4.35
N LEU A 102 -13.59 32.02 -3.72
CA LEU A 102 -15.02 32.37 -3.60
C LEU A 102 -15.22 33.62 -2.73
N LEU A 103 -14.40 33.81 -1.69
CA LEU A 103 -14.36 35.03 -0.88
C LEU A 103 -13.95 36.24 -1.74
N GLY A 104 -12.94 36.09 -2.61
CA GLY A 104 -12.55 37.14 -3.55
C GLY A 104 -13.69 37.54 -4.49
N VAL A 105 -14.38 36.55 -5.08
CA VAL A 105 -15.57 36.80 -5.93
C VAL A 105 -16.66 37.52 -5.14
N ALA A 106 -16.99 37.04 -3.94
CA ALA A 106 -18.00 37.65 -3.08
C ALA A 106 -17.65 39.11 -2.74
N LEU A 107 -16.39 39.38 -2.39
CA LEU A 107 -15.90 40.72 -2.06
C LEU A 107 -16.02 41.68 -3.25
N VAL A 108 -15.66 41.23 -4.46
CA VAL A 108 -15.78 42.02 -5.69
C VAL A 108 -17.23 42.41 -5.98
N TYR A 109 -18.16 41.45 -5.94
CA TYR A 109 -19.57 41.71 -6.19
C TYR A 109 -20.20 42.56 -5.08
N PHE A 110 -19.81 42.34 -3.84
CA PHE A 110 -20.27 43.15 -2.71
C PHE A 110 -19.81 44.61 -2.84
N LEU A 111 -18.52 44.85 -3.09
CA LEU A 111 -17.96 46.19 -3.27
C LEU A 111 -18.55 46.91 -4.48
N ALA A 112 -18.78 46.20 -5.60
CA ALA A 112 -19.43 46.77 -6.77
C ALA A 112 -20.88 47.21 -6.50
N THR A 113 -21.55 46.55 -5.54
CA THR A 113 -22.96 46.81 -5.19
C THR A 113 -23.12 47.83 -4.07
N VAL A 114 -22.30 47.74 -3.01
CA VAL A 114 -22.47 48.51 -1.76
C VAL A 114 -22.43 50.02 -2.01
N ASN A 115 -21.61 50.47 -2.95
CA ASN A 115 -21.48 51.89 -3.32
C ASN A 115 -22.73 52.48 -4.00
N SER A 116 -23.68 51.64 -4.44
CA SER A 116 -24.98 52.06 -5.02
C SER A 116 -26.11 52.19 -3.99
N LEU A 117 -25.86 51.81 -2.74
CA LEU A 117 -26.86 51.82 -1.68
C LEU A 117 -27.04 53.23 -1.11
N ALA A 118 -28.16 53.44 -0.40
CA ALA A 118 -28.37 54.66 0.35
C ALA A 118 -27.26 54.85 1.41
N ARG A 119 -26.95 56.10 1.76
CA ARG A 119 -25.85 56.46 2.70
C ARG A 119 -25.76 55.58 3.96
N PRO A 120 -26.83 55.34 4.75
CA PRO A 120 -26.70 54.48 5.93
C PRO A 120 -26.36 53.03 5.60
N ALA A 121 -26.91 52.49 4.51
CA ALA A 121 -26.63 51.13 4.05
C ALA A 121 -25.23 50.99 3.45
N PHE A 122 -24.72 52.04 2.78
CA PHE A 122 -23.32 52.09 2.33
C PHE A 122 -22.35 52.07 3.51
N ILE A 123 -22.57 52.89 4.54
CA ILE A 123 -21.72 52.92 5.74
C ILE A 123 -21.72 51.55 6.44
N ALA A 124 -22.90 50.96 6.64
CA ALA A 124 -23.01 49.63 7.25
C ALA A 124 -22.31 48.55 6.41
N GLY A 125 -22.46 48.59 5.08
CA GLY A 125 -21.79 47.63 4.20
C GLY A 125 -20.27 47.81 4.18
N MET A 126 -19.75 49.03 4.17
CA MET A 126 -18.32 49.27 4.26
C MET A 126 -17.75 48.87 5.62
N ALA A 127 -18.52 49.02 6.71
CA ALA A 127 -18.11 48.51 8.02
C ALA A 127 -17.90 46.99 8.01
N LEU A 128 -18.77 46.23 7.32
CA LEU A 128 -18.58 44.78 7.13
C LEU A 128 -17.32 44.45 6.33
N VAL A 129 -17.00 45.24 5.29
CA VAL A 129 -15.75 45.08 4.52
C VAL A 129 -14.53 45.35 5.39
N ILE A 130 -14.55 46.43 6.18
CA ILE A 130 -13.44 46.77 7.09
C ILE A 130 -13.25 45.65 8.11
N PHE A 131 -14.33 45.18 8.73
CA PHE A 131 -14.28 44.06 9.67
C PHE A 131 -13.71 42.79 9.03
N LEU A 132 -14.15 42.44 7.82
CA LEU A 132 -13.61 41.32 7.06
C LEU A 132 -12.10 41.47 6.80
N LEU A 133 -11.64 42.63 6.31
CA LEU A 133 -10.23 42.85 6.02
C LEU A 133 -9.37 42.81 7.28
N MET A 134 -9.88 43.35 8.40
CA MET A 134 -9.22 43.25 9.70
C MET A 134 -9.14 41.80 10.19
N SER A 135 -10.21 41.01 10.01
CA SER A 135 -10.24 39.64 10.52
C SER A 135 -9.24 38.73 9.83
N LEU A 136 -8.97 38.94 8.53
CA LEU A 136 -8.04 38.13 7.73
C LEU A 136 -6.59 38.17 8.24
N ASN A 137 -6.21 39.21 8.99
CA ASN A 137 -4.90 39.40 9.57
C ASN A 137 -3.74 39.09 8.59
N ALA A 138 -3.87 39.58 7.36
CA ALA A 138 -2.98 39.23 6.25
C ALA A 138 -1.56 39.79 6.40
N ASP A 139 -1.34 40.76 7.29
CA ASP A 139 -0.01 41.30 7.60
C ASP A 139 0.92 40.22 8.20
N LEU A 140 0.38 39.25 8.95
CA LEU A 140 1.13 38.13 9.52
C LEU A 140 1.79 37.23 8.46
N LEU A 141 1.34 37.30 7.21
CA LEU A 141 1.99 36.61 6.08
C LEU A 141 3.33 37.22 5.68
N GLY A 142 3.73 38.35 6.29
CA GLY A 142 5.09 38.88 6.11
C GLY A 142 5.40 39.46 4.73
N VAL A 143 4.38 39.88 3.96
CA VAL A 143 4.53 40.46 2.61
C VAL A 143 5.35 41.77 2.62
N PHE A 144 5.20 42.57 3.67
CA PHE A 144 5.98 43.80 3.89
C PHE A 144 6.80 43.68 5.18
N ASP A 145 6.14 43.84 6.33
CA ASP A 145 6.71 43.71 7.66
C ASP A 145 5.61 43.11 8.55
N GLY A 146 5.82 41.89 9.04
CA GLY A 146 4.80 41.13 9.77
C GLY A 146 4.37 41.75 11.11
N GLN A 147 5.12 42.74 11.62
CA GLN A 147 4.77 43.45 12.85
C GLN A 147 3.94 44.72 12.62
N LYS A 148 3.74 45.12 11.36
CA LYS A 148 3.07 46.37 11.00
C LYS A 148 1.89 46.11 10.08
N GLN A 149 0.85 46.92 10.19
CA GLN A 149 -0.41 46.76 9.46
C GLN A 149 -0.39 47.36 8.04
N TYR A 150 0.74 47.25 7.33
CA TYR A 150 0.93 47.91 6.04
C TYR A 150 0.03 47.34 4.94
N PHE A 151 -0.16 46.03 4.89
CA PHE A 151 -1.05 45.39 3.93
C PHE A 151 -2.51 45.74 4.22
N LEU A 152 -2.95 45.74 5.48
CA LEU A 152 -4.29 46.18 5.85
C LEU A 152 -4.55 47.63 5.42
N LEU A 153 -3.62 48.55 5.70
CA LEU A 153 -3.74 49.95 5.26
C LEU A 153 -3.81 50.08 3.74
N LEU A 154 -2.98 49.32 3.01
CA LEU A 154 -3.02 49.26 1.55
C LEU A 154 -4.36 48.74 1.04
N ALA A 155 -4.91 47.67 1.64
CA ALA A 155 -6.19 47.10 1.25
C ALA A 155 -7.36 48.05 1.55
N LEU A 156 -7.35 48.71 2.71
CA LEU A 156 -8.35 49.72 3.08
C LEU A 156 -8.31 50.93 2.17
N ALA A 157 -7.13 51.46 1.85
CA ALA A 157 -6.99 52.55 0.89
C ALA A 157 -7.40 52.11 -0.53
N GLY A 158 -6.91 50.94 -0.96
CA GLY A 158 -7.11 50.39 -2.29
C GLY A 158 -8.55 49.99 -2.59
N LEU A 159 -9.33 49.52 -1.61
CA LEU A 159 -10.74 49.14 -1.79
C LEU A 159 -11.70 50.21 -1.29
N GLY A 160 -11.39 50.88 -0.18
CA GLY A 160 -12.23 51.88 0.46
C GLY A 160 -12.31 53.21 -0.30
N LEU A 161 -11.18 53.75 -0.79
CA LEU A 161 -11.20 55.01 -1.53
C LEU A 161 -11.96 54.89 -2.86
N PRO A 162 -11.78 53.84 -3.69
CA PRO A 162 -12.60 53.66 -4.88
C PRO A 162 -14.08 53.43 -4.57
N ALA A 163 -14.41 52.71 -3.50
CA ALA A 163 -15.80 52.51 -3.07
C ALA A 163 -16.46 53.84 -2.68
N TYR A 164 -15.76 54.68 -1.91
CA TYR A 164 -16.24 56.03 -1.58
C TYR A 164 -16.31 56.92 -2.82
N TYR A 165 -15.36 56.83 -3.74
CA TYR A 165 -15.37 57.60 -4.99
C TYR A 165 -16.61 57.33 -5.83
N PHE A 166 -16.95 56.06 -6.05
CA PHE A 166 -18.17 55.68 -6.76
C PHE A 166 -19.45 56.06 -6.02
N HIS A 167 -19.44 56.04 -4.69
CA HIS A 167 -20.60 56.43 -3.89
C HIS A 167 -20.86 57.94 -3.89
N ALA A 168 -19.81 58.75 -3.66
CA ALA A 168 -19.94 60.18 -3.42
C ALA A 168 -19.81 61.05 -4.69
N PHE A 169 -18.94 60.67 -5.63
CA PHE A 169 -18.60 61.51 -6.78
C PHE A 169 -19.11 60.98 -8.12
N ARG A 170 -19.26 59.66 -8.28
CA ARG A 170 -19.68 59.02 -9.54
C ARG A 170 -20.80 57.96 -9.37
N PRO A 171 -21.96 58.34 -8.79
CA PRO A 171 -23.06 57.42 -8.51
C PRO A 171 -23.73 56.84 -9.77
N ASP A 172 -23.56 57.46 -10.95
CA ASP A 172 -24.14 57.00 -12.22
C ASP A 172 -23.28 55.98 -12.99
N THR A 173 -22.10 55.63 -12.45
CA THR A 173 -21.20 54.66 -13.09
C THR A 173 -21.87 53.30 -13.29
N SER A 174 -21.70 52.69 -14.47
CA SER A 174 -22.28 51.38 -14.77
C SER A 174 -21.74 50.28 -13.83
N PHE A 175 -22.59 49.32 -13.49
CA PHE A 175 -22.23 48.19 -12.62
C PHE A 175 -21.04 47.39 -13.17
N GLY A 176 -20.96 47.20 -14.50
CA GLY A 176 -19.87 46.45 -15.15
C GLY A 176 -18.50 47.10 -14.95
N LEU A 177 -18.40 48.43 -15.03
CA LEU A 177 -17.14 49.13 -14.78
C LEU A 177 -16.72 49.03 -13.31
N ARG A 178 -17.67 49.19 -12.37
CA ARG A 178 -17.41 49.01 -10.93
C ARG A 178 -16.89 47.61 -10.65
N LEU A 179 -17.56 46.60 -11.21
CA LEU A 179 -17.17 45.20 -11.08
C LEU A 179 -15.75 44.96 -11.61
N GLY A 180 -15.42 45.49 -12.79
CA GLY A 180 -14.08 45.38 -13.37
C GLY A 180 -12.98 46.04 -12.53
N VAL A 181 -13.25 47.23 -11.98
CA VAL A 181 -12.29 47.93 -11.10
C VAL A 181 -12.05 47.14 -9.81
N PHE A 182 -13.10 46.71 -9.12
CA PHE A 182 -12.92 45.91 -7.90
C PHE A 182 -12.33 44.53 -8.19
N ALA A 183 -12.66 43.90 -9.31
CA ALA A 183 -12.02 42.65 -9.74
C ALA A 183 -10.51 42.84 -9.89
N ALA A 184 -10.07 43.88 -10.60
CA ALA A 184 -8.64 44.17 -10.78
C ALA A 184 -7.94 44.44 -9.44
N LEU A 185 -8.57 45.21 -8.54
CA LEU A 185 -8.00 45.52 -7.22
C LEU A 185 -7.91 44.28 -6.32
N VAL A 186 -8.96 43.47 -6.23
CA VAL A 186 -8.97 42.26 -5.39
C VAL A 186 -8.01 41.20 -5.95
N VAL A 187 -7.97 41.00 -7.27
CA VAL A 187 -6.99 40.10 -7.91
C VAL A 187 -5.56 40.61 -7.71
N GLY A 188 -5.33 41.92 -7.83
CA GLY A 188 -4.01 42.52 -7.59
C GLY A 188 -3.54 42.35 -6.15
N LEU A 189 -4.40 42.59 -5.16
CA LEU A 189 -4.11 42.36 -3.75
C LEU A 189 -3.89 40.87 -3.45
N GLY A 190 -4.72 39.99 -3.99
CA GLY A 190 -4.55 38.54 -3.85
C GLY A 190 -3.25 38.04 -4.47
N ALA A 191 -2.91 38.48 -5.68
CA ALA A 191 -1.64 38.16 -6.33
C ALA A 191 -0.45 38.68 -5.52
N LEU A 192 -0.55 39.87 -4.93
CA LEU A 192 0.49 40.39 -4.03
C LEU A 192 0.70 39.45 -2.83
N LEU A 193 -0.36 38.96 -2.18
CA LEU A 193 -0.26 38.01 -1.07
C LEU A 193 0.41 36.70 -1.50
N PHE A 194 -0.10 36.05 -2.55
CA PHE A 194 0.40 34.72 -2.95
C PHE A 194 1.78 34.74 -3.61
N LEU A 195 2.18 35.84 -4.26
CA LEU A 195 3.48 35.94 -4.93
C LEU A 195 4.59 36.51 -4.04
N ARG A 196 4.27 37.21 -2.95
CA ARG A 196 5.25 37.84 -2.05
C ARG A 196 5.31 37.27 -0.65
N SER A 197 4.37 36.41 -0.26
CA SER A 197 4.48 35.64 0.98
C SER A 197 5.75 34.76 0.95
N PRO A 198 6.53 34.71 2.05
CA PRO A 198 7.78 33.93 2.11
C PRO A 198 7.55 32.42 2.20
N GLY A 199 6.35 31.97 2.61
CA GLY A 199 6.01 30.55 2.78
C GLY A 199 5.35 29.92 1.54
N PRO A 200 5.12 28.59 1.56
CA PRO A 200 4.35 27.89 0.53
C PRO A 200 2.94 28.50 0.33
N THR A 201 2.41 28.38 -0.88
CA THR A 201 1.10 28.95 -1.22
C THR A 201 -0.05 28.34 -0.41
N GLU A 202 0.11 27.09 0.02
CA GLU A 202 -0.81 26.33 0.86
C GLU A 202 -0.95 26.96 2.24
N VAL A 203 0.17 27.38 2.84
CA VAL A 203 0.20 28.09 4.14
C VAL A 203 -0.56 29.41 4.01
N THR A 204 -0.36 30.14 2.92
CA THR A 204 -1.07 31.41 2.65
C THR A 204 -2.58 31.20 2.53
N ALA A 205 -3.02 30.14 1.83
CA ALA A 205 -4.45 29.83 1.70
C ALA A 205 -5.07 29.40 3.05
N LEU A 206 -4.38 28.55 3.82
CA LEU A 206 -4.84 28.13 5.16
C LEU A 206 -4.88 29.30 6.14
N HIS A 207 -3.93 30.23 6.07
CA HIS A 207 -3.93 31.44 6.90
C HIS A 207 -5.18 32.27 6.67
N LEU A 208 -5.44 32.61 5.40
CA LEU A 208 -6.61 33.42 5.05
C LEU A 208 -7.92 32.69 5.40
N SER A 209 -8.00 31.38 5.22
CA SER A 209 -9.20 30.61 5.61
C SER A 209 -9.38 30.52 7.13
N ALA A 210 -8.30 30.29 7.89
CA ALA A 210 -8.34 30.19 9.34
C ALA A 210 -8.80 31.51 9.98
N PHE A 211 -8.21 32.63 9.57
CA PHE A 211 -8.57 33.97 10.05
C PHE A 211 -9.91 34.47 9.50
N PHE A 212 -10.40 33.93 8.38
CA PHE A 212 -11.76 34.20 7.88
C PHE A 212 -12.86 33.48 8.69
N THR A 213 -12.55 32.40 9.42
CA THR A 213 -13.54 31.51 10.07
C THR A 213 -14.65 32.25 10.84
N ALA A 214 -14.29 33.20 11.72
CA ALA A 214 -15.27 33.96 12.52
C ALA A 214 -16.15 34.87 11.65
N SER A 215 -15.54 35.64 10.73
CA SER A 215 -16.26 36.49 9.78
C SER A 215 -17.14 35.68 8.82
N GLY A 216 -16.70 34.48 8.46
CA GLY A 216 -17.46 33.51 7.69
C GLY A 216 -18.70 33.00 8.44
N ALA A 217 -18.57 32.70 9.73
CA ALA A 217 -19.70 32.34 10.58
C ALA A 217 -20.75 33.47 10.64
N VAL A 218 -20.29 34.73 10.74
CA VAL A 218 -21.19 35.89 10.68
C VAL A 218 -21.90 35.97 9.32
N ALA A 219 -21.19 35.77 8.21
CA ALA A 219 -21.80 35.77 6.88
C ALA A 219 -22.86 34.65 6.72
N PHE A 220 -22.57 33.45 7.24
CA PHE A 220 -23.52 32.34 7.30
C PHE A 220 -24.75 32.70 8.14
N ALA A 221 -24.54 33.25 9.34
CA ALA A 221 -25.62 33.66 10.24
C ALA A 221 -26.52 34.75 9.62
N LEU A 222 -25.93 35.72 8.92
CA LEU A 222 -26.69 36.76 8.22
C LEU A 222 -27.60 36.18 7.14
N LEU A 223 -27.14 35.19 6.37
CA LEU A 223 -28.00 34.49 5.41
C LEU A 223 -29.14 33.75 6.12
N VAL A 224 -28.81 32.96 7.15
CA VAL A 224 -29.80 32.16 7.90
C VAL A 224 -30.88 33.06 8.46
N VAL A 225 -30.52 34.15 9.14
CA VAL A 225 -31.48 35.14 9.66
C VAL A 225 -32.30 35.73 8.52
N TRP A 226 -31.68 36.10 7.39
CA TRP A 226 -32.41 36.65 6.24
C TRP A 226 -33.51 35.72 5.75
N VAL A 227 -33.26 34.40 5.70
CA VAL A 227 -34.19 33.39 5.17
C VAL A 227 -34.99 32.65 6.26
N ALA A 228 -34.82 32.99 7.54
CA ALA A 228 -35.33 32.18 8.64
C ALA A 228 -36.85 32.00 8.68
N PHE A 229 -37.60 32.96 8.14
CA PHE A 229 -39.06 32.85 8.04
C PHE A 229 -39.56 32.21 6.73
N GLU A 230 -38.68 32.03 5.74
CA GLU A 230 -39.08 31.73 4.35
C GLU A 230 -39.73 30.35 4.21
N ASN A 231 -39.37 29.38 5.06
CA ASN A 231 -40.03 28.06 5.07
C ASN A 231 -41.52 28.16 5.45
N LEU A 232 -41.85 28.93 6.50
CA LEU A 232 -43.24 29.19 6.88
C LEU A 232 -43.96 30.07 5.86
N HIS A 233 -43.27 31.02 5.24
CA HIS A 233 -43.80 31.78 4.12
C HIS A 233 -44.11 30.87 2.91
N GLY A 234 -43.27 29.87 2.65
CA GLY A 234 -43.50 28.79 1.69
C GLY A 234 -44.77 28.01 1.98
N LEU A 235 -44.97 27.59 3.23
CA LEU A 235 -46.20 26.94 3.68
C LEU A 235 -47.42 27.86 3.50
N LEU A 236 -47.30 29.16 3.81
CA LEU A 236 -48.35 30.15 3.58
C LEU A 236 -48.68 30.30 2.09
N TRP A 237 -47.66 30.29 1.22
CA TRP A 237 -47.80 30.32 -0.22
C TRP A 237 -48.56 29.09 -0.73
N LEU A 238 -48.10 27.88 -0.40
CA LEU A 238 -48.78 26.63 -0.74
C LEU A 238 -50.22 26.58 -0.20
N ASN A 239 -50.45 27.12 0.99
CA ASN A 239 -51.78 27.17 1.62
C ASN A 239 -52.77 28.10 0.89
N THR A 240 -52.29 29.11 0.16
CA THR A 240 -53.12 30.18 -0.42
C THR A 240 -52.95 30.41 -1.92
N GLN A 241 -52.16 29.59 -2.62
CA GLN A 241 -51.82 29.78 -4.03
C GLN A 241 -52.96 29.50 -5.03
N ALA A 242 -53.92 28.64 -4.67
CA ALA A 242 -54.99 28.22 -5.60
C ALA A 242 -55.82 29.42 -6.08
N GLU A 243 -56.24 29.38 -7.36
CA GLU A 243 -56.98 30.48 -7.99
C GLU A 243 -58.40 30.61 -7.41
N THR A 244 -59.07 29.49 -7.19
CA THR A 244 -60.42 29.45 -6.63
C THR A 244 -60.39 29.44 -5.09
N PRO A 245 -61.32 30.12 -4.40
CA PRO A 245 -61.41 30.09 -2.94
C PRO A 245 -61.64 28.68 -2.36
N ALA A 246 -62.34 27.81 -3.09
CA ALA A 246 -62.60 26.43 -2.67
C ALA A 246 -61.32 25.57 -2.64
N GLY A 247 -60.39 25.79 -3.57
CA GLY A 247 -59.11 25.08 -3.65
C GLY A 247 -58.05 25.54 -2.65
N ARG A 248 -58.35 26.54 -1.79
CA ARG A 248 -57.46 27.01 -0.73
C ARG A 248 -57.78 26.32 0.61
N TYR A 249 -56.74 25.97 1.36
CA TYR A 249 -56.84 25.18 2.58
C TYR A 249 -57.36 25.99 3.79
N GLY A 250 -56.94 27.26 3.95
CA GLY A 250 -57.45 28.18 4.98
C GLY A 250 -56.58 28.26 6.25
N LEU A 251 -57.14 28.73 7.38
CA LEU A 251 -56.37 29.01 8.61
C LEU A 251 -55.89 27.74 9.33
N LEU A 252 -56.76 26.75 9.51
CA LEU A 252 -56.45 25.56 10.33
C LEU A 252 -55.32 24.70 9.72
N PRO A 253 -55.31 24.35 8.42
CA PRO A 253 -54.21 23.59 7.83
C PRO A 253 -52.87 24.33 7.89
N PHE A 254 -52.88 25.67 7.73
CA PHE A 254 -51.69 26.48 7.90
C PHE A 254 -51.14 26.43 9.34
N LEU A 255 -52.02 26.52 10.34
CA LEU A 255 -51.63 26.40 11.75
C LEU A 255 -51.07 25.01 12.07
N LEU A 256 -51.69 23.94 11.57
CA LEU A 256 -51.21 22.58 11.78
C LEU A 256 -49.85 22.33 11.11
N ALA A 257 -49.68 22.75 9.85
CA ALA A 257 -48.41 22.60 9.14
C ALA A 257 -47.29 23.44 9.80
N SER A 258 -47.59 24.67 10.18
CA SER A 258 -46.63 25.55 10.88
C SER A 258 -46.29 25.03 12.28
N GLY A 259 -47.28 24.52 13.00
CA GLY A 259 -47.11 23.92 14.33
C GLY A 259 -46.29 22.63 14.27
N LEU A 260 -46.49 21.79 13.26
CA LEU A 260 -45.67 20.59 13.05
C LEU A 260 -44.21 20.96 12.72
N TYR A 261 -43.99 21.91 11.81
CA TYR A 261 -42.66 22.39 11.43
C TYR A 261 -41.90 22.98 12.63
N LEU A 262 -42.52 23.92 13.35
CA LEU A 262 -41.91 24.53 14.54
C LEU A 262 -41.78 23.52 15.68
N GLY A 263 -42.71 22.57 15.81
CA GLY A 263 -42.66 21.49 16.79
C GLY A 263 -41.47 20.56 16.54
N MET A 264 -41.17 20.21 15.30
CA MET A 264 -39.97 19.43 14.95
C MET A 264 -38.68 20.16 15.31
N LEU A 265 -38.58 21.46 15.02
CA LEU A 265 -37.42 22.27 15.39
C LEU A 265 -37.27 22.42 16.91
N LEU A 266 -38.39 22.57 17.63
CA LEU A 266 -38.41 22.61 19.08
C LEU A 266 -37.95 21.28 19.69
N LEU A 267 -38.46 20.14 19.18
CA LEU A 267 -38.04 18.82 19.64
C LEU A 267 -36.57 18.54 19.34
N TYR A 268 -36.07 18.96 18.16
CA TYR A 268 -34.65 18.89 17.83
C TYR A 268 -33.80 19.63 18.85
N TYR A 269 -34.16 20.87 19.18
CA TYR A 269 -33.46 21.67 20.18
C TYR A 269 -33.56 21.06 21.60
N LEU A 270 -34.73 20.54 22.00
CA LEU A 270 -34.95 19.93 23.31
C LEU A 270 -34.24 18.58 23.47
N ASN A 271 -34.06 17.82 22.39
CA ASN A 271 -33.44 16.50 22.38
C ASN A 271 -31.95 16.57 22.00
N GLN A 272 -31.26 17.63 22.45
CA GLN A 272 -29.80 17.81 22.32
C GLN A 272 -29.30 17.70 20.87
N SER A 273 -30.04 18.32 19.94
CA SER A 273 -29.66 18.41 18.52
C SER A 273 -29.69 17.07 17.76
N GLU A 274 -30.45 16.10 18.27
CA GLU A 274 -30.79 14.86 17.56
C GLU A 274 -32.31 14.69 17.47
N LEU A 275 -32.83 14.33 16.29
CA LEU A 275 -34.24 13.96 16.13
C LEU A 275 -34.38 12.96 14.99
N LEU A 276 -34.90 11.77 15.28
CA LEU A 276 -35.25 10.79 14.25
C LEU A 276 -36.64 11.11 13.68
N VAL A 277 -36.70 11.30 12.36
CA VAL A 277 -37.96 11.53 11.63
C VAL A 277 -38.54 10.20 11.13
N LEU A 278 -37.68 9.31 10.63
CA LEU A 278 -38.00 7.94 10.21
C LEU A 278 -36.90 6.99 10.73
N PRO A 279 -37.12 5.66 10.77
CA PRO A 279 -36.03 4.72 11.03
C PRO A 279 -34.87 5.01 10.06
N SER A 280 -33.67 5.27 10.58
CA SER A 280 -32.45 5.69 9.87
C SER A 280 -32.38 7.12 9.29
N LEU A 281 -33.43 7.94 9.39
CA LEU A 281 -33.42 9.33 8.91
C LEU A 281 -33.45 10.33 10.06
N HIS A 282 -32.35 11.06 10.25
CA HIS A 282 -32.24 12.15 11.22
C HIS A 282 -32.61 13.49 10.56
N LEU A 283 -33.23 14.38 11.33
CA LEU A 283 -33.46 15.77 10.91
C LEU A 283 -32.12 16.52 10.92
N ASP A 284 -31.67 16.97 9.75
CA ASP A 284 -30.53 17.90 9.64
C ASP A 284 -31.05 19.31 9.27
N PRO A 285 -30.86 20.33 10.15
CA PRO A 285 -31.27 21.71 9.88
C PRO A 285 -30.69 22.32 8.59
N PHE A 286 -29.52 21.88 8.12
CA PHE A 286 -28.95 22.37 6.85
C PHE A 286 -29.82 22.02 5.65
N VAL A 287 -30.53 20.89 5.68
CA VAL A 287 -31.47 20.49 4.61
C VAL A 287 -32.64 21.47 4.53
N LEU A 288 -33.08 22.03 5.66
CA LEU A 288 -34.15 23.03 5.71
C LEU A 288 -33.72 24.40 5.16
N LEU A 289 -32.42 24.66 5.07
CA LEU A 289 -31.88 25.90 4.52
C LEU A 289 -32.06 25.97 2.99
N ILE A 290 -32.01 24.82 2.30
CA ILE A 290 -32.18 24.72 0.84
C ILE A 290 -33.53 25.31 0.37
N PRO A 291 -34.70 24.82 0.85
CA PRO A 291 -35.98 25.41 0.47
C PRO A 291 -36.12 26.86 0.94
N ALA A 292 -35.58 27.23 2.12
CA ALA A 292 -35.63 28.61 2.60
C ALA A 292 -34.91 29.58 1.65
N VAL A 293 -33.73 29.21 1.15
CA VAL A 293 -32.96 29.99 0.17
C VAL A 293 -33.70 30.06 -1.18
N LEU A 294 -34.24 28.95 -1.67
CA LEU A 294 -34.99 28.95 -2.92
C LEU A 294 -36.25 29.84 -2.85
N ILE A 295 -37.02 29.72 -1.76
CA ILE A 295 -38.24 30.49 -1.55
C ILE A 295 -37.91 31.98 -1.36
N GLY A 296 -36.85 32.28 -0.60
CA GLY A 296 -36.35 33.65 -0.43
C GLY A 296 -35.96 34.32 -1.76
N TRP A 297 -35.28 33.60 -2.65
CA TRP A 297 -34.97 34.08 -3.99
C TRP A 297 -36.24 34.37 -4.82
N LEU A 298 -37.19 33.42 -4.85
CA LEU A 298 -38.45 33.56 -5.58
C LEU A 298 -39.34 34.69 -5.03
N GLY A 299 -39.29 34.92 -3.72
CA GLY A 299 -40.04 35.96 -3.00
C GLY A 299 -39.41 37.36 -3.03
N LEU A 300 -38.13 37.48 -3.42
CA LEU A 300 -37.33 38.69 -3.26
C LEU A 300 -37.95 39.95 -3.89
N ARG A 301 -38.56 39.81 -5.08
CA ARG A 301 -39.23 40.94 -5.76
C ARG A 301 -40.45 41.46 -4.99
N ARG A 302 -41.24 40.56 -4.39
CA ARG A 302 -42.42 40.96 -3.60
C ARG A 302 -42.00 41.60 -2.29
N ARG A 303 -40.88 41.13 -1.73
CA ARG A 303 -40.29 41.67 -0.50
C ARG A 303 -39.66 43.06 -0.72
N ALA A 304 -39.36 43.48 -1.95
CA ALA A 304 -38.70 44.76 -2.25
C ALA A 304 -39.37 45.98 -1.60
N VAL A 305 -40.70 45.96 -1.42
CA VAL A 305 -41.46 47.02 -0.75
C VAL A 305 -40.98 47.26 0.68
N THR A 306 -40.46 46.22 1.35
CA THR A 306 -40.01 46.30 2.75
C THR A 306 -38.66 46.98 2.95
N PHE A 307 -37.87 47.16 1.88
CA PHE A 307 -36.50 47.70 1.96
C PHE A 307 -36.16 48.69 0.82
N ALA A 308 -37.17 49.16 0.08
CA ALA A 308 -37.00 50.03 -1.09
C ALA A 308 -36.21 51.32 -0.76
N ASP A 309 -36.43 51.91 0.43
CA ASP A 309 -35.77 53.14 0.86
C ASP A 309 -34.26 52.95 1.12
N TRP A 310 -33.83 51.72 1.42
CA TRP A 310 -32.44 51.39 1.77
C TRP A 310 -31.68 50.82 0.57
N VAL A 311 -32.37 50.10 -0.32
CA VAL A 311 -31.82 49.43 -1.49
C VAL A 311 -32.57 49.88 -2.75
N PRO A 312 -32.34 51.12 -3.23
CA PRO A 312 -33.09 51.70 -4.34
C PRO A 312 -32.72 51.10 -5.70
N ALA A 313 -31.53 50.52 -5.85
CA ALA A 313 -31.08 49.93 -7.10
C ALA A 313 -31.71 48.55 -7.33
N GLN A 314 -32.37 48.36 -8.48
CA GLN A 314 -33.10 47.13 -8.85
C GLN A 314 -32.23 45.85 -8.81
N LEU A 315 -30.92 45.97 -9.03
CA LEU A 315 -29.98 44.84 -9.01
C LEU A 315 -29.27 44.65 -7.67
N ALA A 316 -29.37 45.59 -6.73
CA ALA A 316 -28.59 45.53 -5.49
C ALA A 316 -29.08 44.43 -4.55
N ALA A 317 -30.39 44.30 -4.33
CA ALA A 317 -30.93 43.24 -3.47
C ALA A 317 -30.65 41.81 -4.01
N PRO A 318 -30.87 41.50 -5.30
CA PRO A 318 -30.48 40.20 -5.85
C PRO A 318 -28.98 39.90 -5.73
N THR A 319 -28.12 40.91 -5.91
CA THR A 319 -26.67 40.72 -5.84
C THR A 319 -26.20 40.46 -4.41
N VAL A 320 -26.65 41.26 -3.43
CA VAL A 320 -26.33 41.04 -2.00
C VAL A 320 -26.85 39.68 -1.52
N TYR A 321 -28.05 39.30 -1.95
CA TYR A 321 -28.62 37.99 -1.63
C TYR A 321 -27.73 36.85 -2.14
N LEU A 322 -27.33 36.88 -3.41
CA LEU A 322 -26.46 35.86 -3.98
C LEU A 322 -25.04 35.88 -3.40
N VAL A 323 -24.51 37.04 -3.01
CA VAL A 323 -23.24 37.13 -2.28
C VAL A 323 -23.32 36.42 -0.92
N LEU A 324 -24.41 36.61 -0.17
CA LEU A 324 -24.60 35.91 1.11
C LEU A 324 -24.79 34.41 0.92
N VAL A 325 -25.54 33.98 -0.11
CA VAL A 325 -25.67 32.56 -0.48
C VAL A 325 -24.31 31.96 -0.83
N LEU A 326 -23.52 32.64 -1.66
CA LEU A 326 -22.17 32.23 -2.04
C LEU A 326 -21.26 32.07 -0.82
N LEU A 327 -21.20 33.09 0.05
CA LEU A 327 -20.36 33.06 1.25
C LEU A 327 -20.79 31.98 2.24
N ALA A 328 -22.08 31.88 2.54
CA ALA A 328 -22.59 30.87 3.46
C ALA A 328 -22.32 29.45 2.93
N ALA A 329 -22.54 29.20 1.64
CA ALA A 329 -22.23 27.92 1.02
C ALA A 329 -20.74 27.62 1.00
N ALA A 330 -19.89 28.63 0.75
CA ALA A 330 -18.43 28.46 0.78
C ALA A 330 -17.92 28.14 2.20
N VAL A 331 -18.40 28.85 3.22
CA VAL A 331 -18.05 28.62 4.63
C VAL A 331 -18.52 27.23 5.09
N LEU A 332 -19.77 26.87 4.80
CA LEU A 332 -20.30 25.54 5.11
C LEU A 332 -19.53 24.45 4.36
N GLY A 333 -19.24 24.66 3.07
CA GLY A 333 -18.45 23.74 2.25
C GLY A 333 -17.06 23.54 2.81
N TYR A 334 -16.38 24.59 3.28
CA TYR A 334 -15.06 24.48 3.92
C TYR A 334 -15.13 23.78 5.28
N ALA A 335 -16.13 24.07 6.10
CA ALA A 335 -16.34 23.40 7.38
C ALA A 335 -16.60 21.89 7.20
N LEU A 336 -17.38 21.52 6.18
CA LEU A 336 -17.61 20.12 5.79
C LEU A 336 -16.31 19.50 5.27
N ALA A 337 -15.66 20.14 4.31
CA ALA A 337 -14.41 19.66 3.71
C ALA A 337 -13.29 19.43 4.73
N THR A 338 -13.25 20.19 5.82
CA THR A 338 -12.26 20.05 6.90
C THR A 338 -12.73 19.20 8.07
N ALA A 339 -13.97 18.69 8.04
CA ALA A 339 -14.64 17.99 9.13
C ALA A 339 -14.56 18.74 10.47
N ASN A 340 -14.70 20.08 10.45
CA ASN A 340 -14.62 20.93 11.63
C ASN A 340 -15.92 20.87 12.42
N ASP A 341 -16.02 19.91 13.33
CA ASP A 341 -17.26 19.58 14.03
C ASP A 341 -17.85 20.70 14.89
N PRO A 342 -17.08 21.54 15.62
CA PRO A 342 -17.64 22.71 16.29
C PRO A 342 -18.39 23.65 15.35
N MET A 343 -17.83 23.98 14.17
CA MET A 343 -18.48 24.87 13.20
C MET A 343 -19.75 24.25 12.63
N LEU A 344 -19.69 22.96 12.31
CA LEU A 344 -20.83 22.25 11.74
C LEU A 344 -21.97 22.11 12.75
N GLN A 345 -21.66 21.90 14.03
CA GLN A 345 -22.66 21.85 15.09
C GLN A 345 -23.26 23.23 15.34
N ALA A 346 -22.42 24.26 15.49
CA ALA A 346 -22.87 25.64 15.65
C ALA A 346 -23.79 26.10 14.51
N GLY A 347 -23.45 25.76 13.27
CA GLY A 347 -24.26 26.07 12.11
C GLY A 347 -25.64 25.38 12.12
N ARG A 348 -25.72 24.12 12.55
CA ARG A 348 -26.99 23.38 12.68
C ARG A 348 -27.87 23.98 13.77
N ASP A 349 -27.30 24.17 14.95
CA ASP A 349 -28.02 24.66 16.12
C ASP A 349 -28.52 26.10 15.89
N PHE A 350 -27.67 26.97 15.32
CA PHE A 350 -28.06 28.32 14.93
C PHE A 350 -29.17 28.31 13.87
N THR A 351 -29.09 27.44 12.86
CA THR A 351 -30.12 27.34 11.82
C THR A 351 -31.46 26.90 12.41
N ALA A 352 -31.45 25.85 13.25
CA ALA A 352 -32.64 25.36 13.91
C ALA A 352 -33.29 26.43 14.82
N LEU A 353 -32.47 27.10 15.64
CA LEU A 353 -32.94 28.16 16.54
C LEU A 353 -33.44 29.40 15.77
N ALA A 354 -32.73 29.86 14.76
CA ALA A 354 -33.17 30.99 13.95
C ALA A 354 -34.51 30.69 13.25
N PHE A 355 -34.67 29.48 12.68
CA PHE A 355 -35.91 29.05 12.04
C PHE A 355 -37.06 28.91 13.05
N LEU A 356 -36.76 28.45 14.26
CA LEU A 356 -37.75 28.36 15.35
C LEU A 356 -38.19 29.75 15.83
N CYS A 357 -37.25 30.63 16.18
CA CYS A 357 -37.53 31.94 16.78
C CYS A 357 -38.08 32.94 15.77
N VAL A 358 -37.39 33.15 14.63
CA VAL A 358 -37.83 34.09 13.59
C VAL A 358 -39.02 33.53 12.83
N GLY A 359 -39.05 32.22 12.59
CA GLY A 359 -40.24 31.57 12.02
C GLY A 359 -41.45 31.66 12.96
N GLY A 360 -41.29 31.42 14.26
CA GLY A 360 -42.34 31.62 15.25
C GLY A 360 -42.87 33.06 15.28
N ALA A 361 -41.96 34.05 15.23
CA ALA A 361 -42.32 35.45 15.11
C ALA A 361 -43.07 35.76 13.80
N PHE A 362 -42.69 35.14 12.68
CA PHE A 362 -43.40 35.25 11.41
C PHE A 362 -44.81 34.64 11.48
N LEU A 363 -44.97 33.48 12.11
CA LEU A 363 -46.30 32.89 12.34
C LEU A 363 -47.18 33.87 13.13
N LEU A 364 -46.67 34.45 14.21
CA LEU A 364 -47.38 35.46 14.98
C LEU A 364 -47.73 36.69 14.13
N TYR A 365 -46.79 37.19 13.34
CA TYR A 365 -47.01 38.29 12.39
C TYR A 365 -48.16 38.00 11.42
N VAL A 366 -48.22 36.78 10.85
CA VAL A 366 -49.30 36.36 9.95
C VAL A 366 -50.64 36.28 10.68
N LEU A 367 -50.65 35.77 11.91
CA LEU A 367 -51.87 35.68 12.71
C LEU A 367 -52.44 37.06 13.09
N LEU A 368 -51.58 37.99 13.54
CA LEU A 368 -52.00 39.32 13.98
C LEU A 368 -52.51 40.20 12.82
N ASN A 369 -51.90 40.09 11.64
CA ASN A 369 -52.26 40.91 10.48
C ASN A 369 -53.32 40.26 9.57
N PHE A 370 -53.25 38.94 9.34
CA PHE A 370 -53.94 38.29 8.22
C PHE A 370 -54.84 37.10 8.59
N ALA A 371 -54.97 36.74 9.88
CA ALA A 371 -55.89 35.66 10.29
C ALA A 371 -57.33 35.82 9.76
N PRO A 372 -57.96 37.03 9.75
CA PRO A 372 -59.28 37.19 9.17
C PRO A 372 -59.34 36.88 7.66
N LEU A 373 -58.27 37.17 6.91
CA LEU A 373 -58.17 36.89 5.48
C LEU A 373 -57.98 35.39 5.22
N LEU A 374 -57.21 34.69 6.08
CA LEU A 374 -57.04 33.24 6.02
C LEU A 374 -58.34 32.48 6.33
N ARG A 375 -59.15 32.96 7.29
CA ARG A 375 -60.49 32.39 7.56
C ARG A 375 -61.43 32.54 6.35
N LYS A 376 -61.30 33.64 5.61
CA LYS A 376 -62.05 33.90 4.37
C LYS A 376 -61.41 33.27 3.11
N LYS A 377 -60.35 32.44 3.27
CA LYS A 377 -59.63 31.78 2.17
C LYS A 377 -59.17 32.76 1.07
N LEU A 378 -58.68 33.94 1.45
CA LEU A 378 -58.13 34.93 0.52
C LEU A 378 -56.64 34.66 0.22
N PRO A 379 -56.08 35.17 -0.90
CA PRO A 379 -54.70 34.88 -1.31
C PRO A 379 -53.69 35.72 -0.52
N VAL A 380 -53.50 35.38 0.76
CA VAL A 380 -52.66 36.16 1.70
C VAL A 380 -51.20 36.25 1.25
N HIS A 381 -50.65 35.23 0.56
CA HIS A 381 -49.28 35.26 0.04
C HIS A 381 -48.96 36.42 -0.92
N ARG A 382 -49.99 37.11 -1.47
CA ARG A 382 -49.79 38.28 -2.34
C ARG A 382 -49.60 39.58 -1.57
N VAL A 383 -50.19 39.68 -0.38
CA VAL A 383 -50.25 40.90 0.44
C VAL A 383 -49.46 40.80 1.74
N VAL A 384 -48.74 39.69 1.94
CA VAL A 384 -48.03 39.39 3.21
C VAL A 384 -46.98 40.44 3.59
N PHE A 385 -46.46 41.23 2.64
CA PHE A 385 -45.46 42.28 2.88
C PHE A 385 -46.07 43.67 3.09
N GLU A 386 -47.39 43.81 3.08
CA GLU A 386 -48.12 45.07 3.30
C GLU A 386 -48.95 44.97 4.61
N PRO A 387 -48.30 45.04 5.79
CA PRO A 387 -48.98 44.88 7.08
C PRO A 387 -49.91 46.06 7.41
N ARG A 388 -50.94 45.78 8.21
CA ARG A 388 -51.88 46.80 8.72
C ARG A 388 -51.73 47.11 10.21
N ARG A 389 -51.25 46.14 11.00
CA ARG A 389 -51.20 46.24 12.47
C ARG A 389 -49.79 46.07 13.01
N PHE A 390 -49.17 44.94 12.71
CA PHE A 390 -47.84 44.61 13.22
C PHE A 390 -46.83 44.76 12.07
N PRO A 391 -45.93 45.76 12.09
CA PRO A 391 -44.99 46.01 11.00
C PRO A 391 -44.06 44.83 10.70
N PHE A 392 -43.63 44.70 9.45
CA PHE A 392 -42.80 43.57 9.02
C PHE A 392 -41.43 43.54 9.72
N TYR A 393 -40.78 44.69 9.91
CA TYR A 393 -39.48 44.75 10.62
C TYR A 393 -39.59 44.36 12.10
N ALA A 394 -40.75 44.58 12.74
CA ALA A 394 -40.97 44.28 14.16
C ALA A 394 -40.95 42.77 14.44
N MET A 395 -41.30 41.95 13.44
CA MET A 395 -41.15 40.49 13.50
C MET A 395 -39.69 40.07 13.64
N TYR A 396 -38.78 40.67 12.86
CA TYR A 396 -37.35 40.39 12.97
C TYR A 396 -36.80 40.80 14.33
N ILE A 397 -37.18 41.97 14.84
CA ILE A 397 -36.80 42.42 16.18
C ILE A 397 -37.26 41.42 17.24
N LEU A 398 -38.52 40.99 17.18
CA LEU A 398 -39.07 40.00 18.11
C LEU A 398 -38.34 38.66 18.02
N GLY A 399 -38.17 38.12 16.80
CA GLY A 399 -37.50 36.84 16.59
C GLY A 399 -36.04 36.85 17.06
N LEU A 400 -35.31 37.93 16.76
CA LEU A 400 -33.92 38.11 17.20
C LEU A 400 -33.82 38.35 18.71
N ALA A 401 -34.77 39.04 19.34
CA ALA A 401 -34.81 39.22 20.78
C ALA A 401 -35.03 37.87 21.50
N VAL A 402 -35.93 37.02 20.99
CA VAL A 402 -36.14 35.66 21.54
C VAL A 402 -34.90 34.81 21.33
N LEU A 403 -34.29 34.84 20.13
CA LEU A 403 -33.05 34.12 19.85
C LEU A 403 -31.94 34.55 20.83
N ALA A 404 -31.73 35.86 21.01
CA ALA A 404 -30.75 36.39 21.95
C ALA A 404 -31.04 35.99 23.41
N ALA A 405 -32.31 35.95 23.82
CA ALA A 405 -32.69 35.51 25.16
C ALA A 405 -32.39 34.02 25.39
N VAL A 406 -32.60 33.17 24.37
CA VAL A 406 -32.25 31.75 24.42
C VAL A 406 -30.72 31.58 24.48
N GLU A 407 -29.97 32.29 23.65
CA GLU A 407 -28.50 32.25 23.68
C GLU A 407 -27.92 32.76 25.00
N MET A 408 -28.46 33.85 25.55
CA MET A 408 -28.05 34.37 26.84
C MET A 408 -28.31 33.37 27.97
N ARG A 409 -29.43 32.63 27.92
CA ARG A 409 -29.70 31.54 28.86
C ARG A 409 -28.68 30.40 28.74
N ASN A 410 -28.14 30.17 27.55
CA ASN A 410 -27.14 29.16 27.26
C ASN A 410 -25.69 29.70 27.34
N ASN A 411 -25.50 30.87 27.95
CA ASN A 411 -24.20 31.54 28.08
C ASN A 411 -23.45 31.73 26.74
N PHE A 412 -24.18 31.89 25.64
CA PHE A 412 -23.64 32.05 24.29
C PHE A 412 -22.70 30.91 23.84
N PHE A 413 -22.96 29.67 24.22
CA PHE A 413 -22.16 28.50 23.84
C PHE A 413 -21.91 28.37 22.31
N LEU A 414 -22.81 28.87 21.45
CA LEU A 414 -22.58 28.93 20.00
C LEU A 414 -21.35 29.77 19.63
N LEU A 415 -21.06 30.85 20.37
CA LEU A 415 -19.86 31.65 20.14
C LEU A 415 -18.60 30.90 20.53
N ASP A 416 -18.64 30.13 21.62
CA ASP A 416 -17.52 29.27 22.03
C ASP A 416 -17.21 28.21 20.96
N GLN A 417 -18.24 27.61 20.35
CA GLN A 417 -18.08 26.67 19.24
C GLN A 417 -17.47 27.31 17.99
N VAL A 418 -17.87 28.54 17.64
CA VAL A 418 -17.27 29.27 16.50
C VAL A 418 -15.82 29.64 16.79
N GLN A 419 -15.49 30.03 18.03
CA GLN A 419 -14.12 30.28 18.45
C GLN A 419 -13.28 28.99 18.44
N ALA A 420 -13.83 27.88 18.94
CA ALA A 420 -13.22 26.55 18.86
C ALA A 420 -12.92 26.16 17.41
N ALA A 421 -13.86 26.42 16.48
CA ALA A 421 -13.64 26.18 15.06
C ALA A 421 -12.50 27.03 14.47
N SER A 422 -12.36 28.28 14.91
CA SER A 422 -11.25 29.16 14.52
C SER A 422 -9.92 28.60 15.01
N PHE A 423 -9.84 28.17 16.26
CA PHE A 423 -8.64 27.54 16.81
C PHE A 423 -8.31 26.21 16.15
N ASN A 424 -9.30 25.42 15.74
CA ASN A 424 -9.08 24.22 14.93
C ASN A 424 -8.40 24.54 13.59
N ASN A 425 -8.85 25.58 12.89
CA ASN A 425 -8.24 25.99 11.62
C ASN A 425 -6.84 26.60 11.81
N LEU A 426 -6.60 27.31 12.91
CA LEU A 426 -5.26 27.80 13.29
C LEU A 426 -4.31 26.66 13.69
N GLY A 427 -4.83 25.63 14.36
CA GLY A 427 -4.10 24.40 14.66
C GLY A 427 -3.72 23.64 13.39
N ASP A 428 -4.63 23.55 12.41
CA ASP A 428 -4.37 22.96 11.09
C ASP A 428 -3.26 23.72 10.33
N LEU A 429 -3.29 25.06 10.37
CA LEU A 429 -2.24 25.93 9.81
C LEU A 429 -0.88 25.66 10.46
N SER A 430 -0.82 25.76 11.79
CA SER A 430 0.43 25.60 12.55
C SER A 430 1.00 24.17 12.43
N ARG A 431 0.11 23.18 12.30
CA ARG A 431 0.50 21.79 12.02
C ARG A 431 1.16 21.66 10.65
N LEU A 432 0.59 22.28 9.62
CA LEU A 432 1.19 22.30 8.28
C LEU A 432 2.59 22.92 8.31
N GLU A 433 2.73 24.06 9.00
CA GLU A 433 4.03 24.73 9.17
C GLU A 433 5.05 23.83 9.89
N SER A 434 4.62 23.10 10.94
CA SER A 434 5.47 22.10 11.60
C SER A 434 5.83 20.91 10.71
N GLU A 435 4.99 20.53 9.75
CA GLU A 435 5.30 19.43 8.82
C GLU A 435 6.32 19.87 7.76
N TYR A 436 6.29 21.14 7.34
CA TYR A 436 7.30 21.73 6.45
C TYR A 436 8.64 21.99 7.15
N ALA A 437 8.64 22.28 8.45
CA ALA A 437 9.84 22.46 9.26
C ALA A 437 9.87 21.48 10.45
N PRO A 438 10.16 20.18 10.24
CA PRO A 438 10.09 19.16 11.29
C PRO A 438 11.00 19.46 12.50
N ASP A 439 12.13 20.14 12.29
CA ASP A 439 13.09 20.46 13.35
C ASP A 439 12.64 21.64 14.24
N ASP A 440 11.68 22.45 13.79
CA ASP A 440 11.14 23.56 14.58
C ASP A 440 10.01 23.06 15.52
N MET A 441 10.36 22.86 16.78
CA MET A 441 9.42 22.39 17.81
C MET A 441 8.41 23.47 18.22
N ALA A 442 8.70 24.75 17.98
CA ALA A 442 7.80 25.84 18.40
C ALA A 442 6.46 25.77 17.66
N GLN A 443 6.48 25.46 16.36
CA GLN A 443 5.27 25.33 15.54
C GLN A 443 4.41 24.14 15.94
N ALA A 444 5.05 23.01 16.27
CA ALA A 444 4.32 21.84 16.78
C ALA A 444 3.63 22.15 18.12
N LEU A 445 4.33 22.81 19.04
CA LEU A 445 3.76 23.21 20.33
C LEU A 445 2.64 24.23 20.16
N LEU A 446 2.78 25.16 19.22
CA LEU A 446 1.74 26.13 18.87
C LEU A 446 0.50 25.43 18.31
N ALA A 447 0.66 24.47 17.39
CA ALA A 447 -0.43 23.66 16.86
C ALA A 447 -1.15 22.90 17.97
N GLU A 448 -0.39 22.22 18.85
CA GLU A 448 -0.95 21.53 20.01
C GLU A 448 -1.74 22.49 20.90
N ARG A 449 -1.20 23.69 21.16
CA ARG A 449 -1.86 24.70 21.99
C ARG A 449 -3.15 25.21 21.36
N TYR A 450 -3.18 25.47 20.06
CA TYR A 450 -4.41 25.87 19.37
C TYR A 450 -5.49 24.79 19.45
N TYR A 451 -5.13 23.53 19.20
CA TYR A 451 -6.10 22.44 19.39
C TYR A 451 -6.53 22.30 20.85
N ALA A 452 -5.63 22.49 21.82
CA ALA A 452 -6.00 22.48 23.24
C ALA A 452 -6.95 23.63 23.60
N GLU A 453 -6.76 24.82 23.04
CA GLU A 453 -7.65 25.97 23.25
C GLU A 453 -9.04 25.71 22.64
N SER A 454 -9.09 25.09 21.45
CA SER A 454 -10.35 24.60 20.87
C SER A 454 -11.05 23.59 21.78
N ASP A 455 -10.29 22.67 22.38
CA ASP A 455 -10.80 21.64 23.29
C ASP A 455 -11.34 22.23 24.60
N VAL A 456 -10.79 23.35 25.08
CA VAL A 456 -11.32 24.05 26.27
C VAL A 456 -12.69 24.67 25.98
N LEU A 457 -12.87 25.25 24.79
CA LEU A 457 -14.10 25.92 24.37
C LEU A 457 -15.21 24.93 23.99
N ASP A 458 -14.85 23.85 23.27
CA ASP A 458 -15.76 22.76 22.91
C ASP A 458 -15.12 21.42 23.28
N GLN A 459 -15.50 20.92 24.46
CA GLN A 459 -14.86 19.79 25.12
C GLN A 459 -14.81 18.52 24.28
N HIS A 460 -13.60 17.98 24.14
CA HIS A 460 -13.30 16.74 23.43
C HIS A 460 -13.76 16.74 21.98
N ASN A 461 -13.71 17.90 21.31
CA ASN A 461 -14.12 17.97 19.92
C ASN A 461 -13.25 17.09 19.01
N HIS A 462 -13.89 16.45 18.03
CA HIS A 462 -13.23 15.43 17.24
C HIS A 462 -12.15 16.04 16.37
N LYS A 463 -12.38 17.22 15.79
CA LYS A 463 -11.40 17.93 14.96
C LYS A 463 -10.12 18.24 15.73
N ALA A 464 -10.21 18.86 16.92
CA ALA A 464 -9.04 19.14 17.75
C ALA A 464 -8.33 17.86 18.21
N SER A 465 -9.11 16.87 18.66
CA SER A 465 -8.55 15.61 19.16
C SER A 465 -7.83 14.82 18.07
N LEU A 466 -8.40 14.76 16.87
CA LEU A 466 -7.79 14.12 15.70
C LEU A 466 -6.61 14.92 15.15
N GLY A 467 -6.67 16.26 15.19
CA GLY A 467 -5.53 17.12 14.85
C GLY A 467 -4.32 16.88 15.76
N ARG A 468 -4.57 16.80 17.08
CA ARG A 468 -3.55 16.39 18.07
C ARG A 468 -3.06 14.97 17.86
N ALA A 469 -3.97 14.03 17.58
CA ALA A 469 -3.59 12.65 17.28
C ALA A 469 -2.66 12.56 16.06
N ALA A 470 -2.97 13.29 14.99
CA ALA A 470 -2.11 13.38 13.81
C ALA A 470 -0.73 13.99 14.13
N LEU A 471 -0.70 15.06 14.94
CA LEU A 471 0.56 15.65 15.41
C LEU A 471 1.39 14.66 16.23
N TYR A 472 0.77 13.96 17.19
CA TYR A 472 1.45 12.93 17.99
C TYR A 472 1.95 11.77 17.14
N ARG A 473 1.17 11.34 16.14
CA ARG A 473 1.58 10.31 15.17
C ARG A 473 2.82 10.75 14.38
N PHE A 474 2.82 11.96 13.82
CA PHE A 474 3.94 12.52 13.07
C PHE A 474 5.22 12.56 13.93
N ARG A 475 5.06 12.83 15.23
CA ARG A 475 6.14 12.88 16.22
C ARG A 475 6.44 11.52 16.90
N LEU A 476 5.83 10.43 16.44
CA LEU A 476 6.00 9.06 16.99
C LEU A 476 5.62 8.92 18.48
N GLN A 477 4.71 9.73 18.99
CA GLN A 477 4.25 9.74 20.38
C GLN A 477 3.01 8.84 20.58
N ARG A 478 3.19 7.52 20.48
CA ARG A 478 2.10 6.52 20.54
C ARG A 478 1.17 6.69 21.76
N GLN A 479 1.72 6.87 22.96
CA GLN A 479 0.90 6.96 24.17
C GLN A 479 0.03 8.23 24.23
N ASN A 480 0.56 9.37 23.76
CA ASN A 480 -0.19 10.62 23.69
C ASN A 480 -1.34 10.51 22.69
N GLU A 481 -1.11 9.83 21.57
CA GLU A 481 -2.13 9.51 20.57
C GLU A 481 -3.25 8.64 21.17
N ILE A 482 -2.92 7.56 21.87
CA ILE A 482 -3.90 6.71 22.56
C ILE A 482 -4.74 7.54 23.55
N ASN A 483 -4.08 8.36 24.37
CA ASN A 483 -4.74 9.15 25.41
C ASN A 483 -5.71 10.19 24.83
N ILE A 484 -5.37 10.84 23.71
CA ILE A 484 -6.27 11.82 23.10
C ILE A 484 -7.43 11.17 22.34
N LEU A 485 -7.21 10.03 21.67
CA LEU A 485 -8.28 9.31 20.98
C LEU A 485 -9.28 8.70 21.96
N ARG A 486 -8.84 8.18 23.11
CA ARG A 486 -9.73 7.73 24.20
C ARG A 486 -10.61 8.88 24.71
N ARG A 487 -10.03 10.07 24.87
CA ARG A 487 -10.79 11.29 25.26
C ARG A 487 -11.79 11.69 24.20
N ALA A 488 -11.42 11.67 22.91
CA ALA A 488 -12.34 11.98 21.82
C ALA A 488 -13.59 11.07 21.83
N LEU A 489 -13.41 9.76 22.04
CA LEU A 489 -14.52 8.80 22.13
C LEU A 489 -15.46 9.05 23.33
N SER A 490 -15.02 9.82 24.34
CA SER A 490 -15.88 10.19 25.47
C SER A 490 -16.90 11.29 25.10
N ARG A 491 -16.66 12.09 24.05
CA ARG A 491 -17.61 13.09 23.55
C ARG A 491 -18.78 12.41 22.84
N ARG A 492 -18.47 11.70 21.76
CA ARG A 492 -19.43 10.95 20.96
C ARG A 492 -18.77 9.74 20.33
N PRO A 493 -19.48 8.62 20.18
CA PRO A 493 -18.95 7.44 19.48
C PRO A 493 -18.51 7.79 18.06
N SER A 494 -17.40 7.20 17.61
CA SER A 494 -16.94 7.31 16.23
C SER A 494 -16.28 6.02 15.79
N GLU A 495 -16.77 5.46 14.69
CA GLU A 495 -16.18 4.29 14.04
C GLU A 495 -14.72 4.55 13.68
N LYS A 496 -14.43 5.69 13.04
CA LYS A 496 -13.09 6.03 12.55
C LYS A 496 -12.08 6.23 13.68
N ILE A 497 -12.46 6.94 14.74
CA ILE A 497 -11.61 7.10 15.93
C ILE A 497 -11.38 5.74 16.60
N SER A 498 -12.41 4.89 16.67
CA SER A 498 -12.29 3.55 17.25
C SER A 498 -11.37 2.64 16.43
N LEU A 499 -11.45 2.67 15.10
CA LEU A 499 -10.56 1.94 14.20
C LEU A 499 -9.12 2.39 14.37
N ARG A 500 -8.88 3.72 14.40
CA ARG A 500 -7.53 4.26 14.63
C ARG A 500 -6.97 3.82 15.99
N LEU A 501 -7.78 3.93 17.04
CA LEU A 501 -7.39 3.52 18.39
C LEU A 501 -7.12 2.01 18.46
N ALA A 502 -7.94 1.18 17.79
CA ALA A 502 -7.74 -0.26 17.71
C ALA A 502 -6.47 -0.64 16.91
N ALA A 503 -6.13 0.12 15.86
CA ALA A 503 -4.91 -0.07 15.08
C ALA A 503 -3.64 0.23 15.90
N LEU A 504 -3.71 1.13 16.88
CA LEU A 504 -2.62 1.41 17.82
C LEU A 504 -2.38 0.26 18.82
N TYR A 505 -3.36 -0.61 19.05
CA TYR A 505 -3.23 -1.83 19.87
C TYR A 505 -2.83 -3.04 19.03
N ASN A 506 -1.60 -3.03 18.54
CA ASN A 506 -1.08 -4.05 17.63
C ASN A 506 -0.17 -5.10 18.30
N GLU A 507 0.17 -4.92 19.57
CA GLU A 507 1.03 -5.85 20.33
C GLU A 507 0.22 -7.01 20.94
N PRO A 508 0.84 -8.18 21.20
CA PRO A 508 0.15 -9.30 21.85
C PRO A 508 -0.43 -8.97 23.23
N SER A 509 0.20 -8.06 23.98
CA SER A 509 -0.29 -7.56 25.27
C SER A 509 -1.60 -6.79 25.16
N ASP A 510 -1.84 -6.13 24.02
CA ASP A 510 -2.95 -5.19 23.84
C ASP A 510 -4.24 -5.90 23.37
N PHE A 511 -4.25 -7.23 23.34
CA PHE A 511 -5.38 -8.03 22.84
C PHE A 511 -6.72 -7.60 23.48
N PHE A 512 -6.74 -7.44 24.81
CA PHE A 512 -7.95 -7.07 25.54
C PHE A 512 -8.35 -5.60 25.33
N ASP A 513 -7.39 -4.69 25.24
CA ASP A 513 -7.66 -3.28 24.92
C ASP A 513 -8.26 -3.13 23.52
N ARG A 514 -7.68 -3.81 22.52
CA ARG A 514 -8.24 -3.83 21.16
C ARG A 514 -9.63 -4.44 21.13
N LEU A 515 -9.83 -5.56 21.82
CA LEU A 515 -11.13 -6.22 21.92
C LEU A 515 -12.18 -5.29 22.55
N ALA A 516 -11.83 -4.60 23.63
CA ALA A 516 -12.73 -3.68 24.32
C ALA A 516 -13.14 -2.51 23.42
N VAL A 517 -12.20 -1.90 22.70
CA VAL A 517 -12.49 -0.79 21.77
C VAL A 517 -13.39 -1.25 20.62
N LEU A 518 -13.06 -2.36 19.95
CA LEU A 518 -13.85 -2.86 18.83
C LEU A 518 -15.28 -3.25 19.24
N ARG A 519 -15.44 -3.92 20.39
CA ARG A 519 -16.78 -4.28 20.92
C ARG A 519 -17.58 -3.04 21.32
N GLN A 520 -16.93 -2.04 21.92
CA GLN A 520 -17.61 -0.81 22.30
C GLN A 520 -18.10 -0.04 21.06
N ALA A 521 -17.28 0.05 20.01
CA ALA A 521 -17.65 0.68 18.75
C ALA A 521 -18.87 -0.01 18.10
N LEU A 522 -18.86 -1.34 18.03
CA LEU A 522 -19.94 -2.15 17.45
C LEU A 522 -21.29 -2.03 18.19
N LYS A 523 -21.33 -1.56 19.44
CA LYS A 523 -22.61 -1.24 20.11
C LYS A 523 -23.35 -0.10 19.43
N THR A 524 -22.60 0.84 18.85
CA THR A 524 -23.14 2.06 18.22
C THR A 524 -23.19 1.95 16.70
N THR A 525 -22.28 1.15 16.11
CA THR A 525 -22.17 0.92 14.66
C THR A 525 -22.19 -0.58 14.33
N PRO A 526 -23.29 -1.30 14.65
CA PRO A 526 -23.33 -2.76 14.55
C PRO A 526 -23.12 -3.32 13.13
N ASN A 527 -23.41 -2.52 12.11
CA ASN A 527 -23.32 -2.89 10.70
C ASN A 527 -22.01 -2.43 10.04
N SER A 528 -21.02 -1.95 10.81
CA SER A 528 -19.72 -1.57 10.24
C SER A 528 -18.96 -2.79 9.73
N ALA A 529 -18.73 -2.83 8.41
CA ALA A 529 -17.98 -3.92 7.79
C ALA A 529 -16.52 -3.96 8.28
N ALA A 530 -15.89 -2.79 8.46
CA ALA A 530 -14.51 -2.65 8.92
C ALA A 530 -14.34 -3.15 10.36
N LEU A 531 -15.19 -2.73 11.30
CA LEU A 531 -15.11 -3.14 12.71
C LEU A 531 -15.38 -4.64 12.88
N ASN A 532 -16.37 -5.19 12.18
CA ASN A 532 -16.64 -6.64 12.22
C ASN A 532 -15.45 -7.43 11.66
N SER A 533 -14.82 -6.97 10.58
CA SER A 533 -13.64 -7.64 10.00
C SER A 533 -12.42 -7.60 10.90
N ASP A 534 -12.12 -6.44 11.49
CA ASP A 534 -11.02 -6.30 12.44
C ASP A 534 -11.21 -7.18 13.68
N LEU A 535 -12.45 -7.31 14.14
CA LEU A 535 -12.79 -8.17 15.26
C LEU A 535 -12.67 -9.66 14.90
N ALA A 536 -13.10 -10.06 13.71
CA ALA A 536 -12.86 -11.42 13.20
C ALA A 536 -11.36 -11.73 13.11
N GLN A 537 -10.58 -10.79 12.59
CA GLN A 537 -9.13 -10.93 12.48
C GLN A 537 -8.46 -11.01 13.85
N LEU A 538 -8.94 -10.26 14.85
CA LEU A 538 -8.48 -10.37 16.23
C LEU A 538 -8.78 -11.77 16.81
N TYR A 539 -10.01 -12.26 16.64
CA TYR A 539 -10.39 -13.61 17.11
C TYR A 539 -9.64 -14.73 16.40
N SER A 540 -9.19 -14.53 15.16
CA SER A 540 -8.42 -15.54 14.41
C SER A 540 -7.10 -15.93 15.10
N ARG A 541 -6.59 -15.06 15.97
CA ARG A 541 -5.40 -15.29 16.81
C ARG A 541 -5.70 -16.15 18.04
N SER A 542 -6.95 -16.54 18.25
CA SER A 542 -7.43 -17.37 19.38
C SER A 542 -7.96 -18.73 18.92
N SER A 543 -8.35 -19.59 19.86
CA SER A 543 -9.04 -20.86 19.58
C SER A 543 -10.54 -20.72 19.26
N LEU A 544 -11.10 -19.50 19.31
CA LEU A 544 -12.54 -19.25 19.18
C LEU A 544 -13.01 -19.19 17.71
N THR A 545 -13.04 -20.34 17.04
CA THR A 545 -13.40 -20.45 15.61
C THR A 545 -14.81 -19.95 15.30
N ASP A 546 -15.78 -20.17 16.19
CA ASP A 546 -17.18 -19.74 15.98
C ASP A 546 -17.30 -18.21 15.97
N SER A 547 -16.50 -17.53 16.79
CA SER A 547 -16.47 -16.06 16.82
C SER A 547 -15.85 -15.50 15.54
N VAL A 548 -14.84 -16.16 14.98
CA VAL A 548 -14.26 -15.77 13.68
C VAL A 548 -15.33 -15.84 12.60
N ALA A 549 -16.01 -16.98 12.46
CA ALA A 549 -17.05 -17.17 11.45
C ALA A 549 -18.22 -16.18 11.64
N PHE A 550 -18.67 -15.96 12.88
CA PHE A 550 -19.75 -15.02 13.17
C PHE A 550 -19.45 -13.59 12.69
N TYR A 551 -18.26 -13.07 13.02
CA TYR A 551 -17.89 -11.70 12.63
C TYR A 551 -17.49 -11.58 11.16
N GLN A 552 -16.94 -12.64 10.54
CA GLN A 552 -16.74 -12.70 9.09
C GLN A 552 -18.06 -12.58 8.34
N ASN A 553 -19.07 -13.38 8.72
CA ASN A 553 -20.40 -13.33 8.09
C ASN A 553 -21.07 -11.97 8.24
N ARG A 554 -20.90 -11.29 9.39
CA ARG A 554 -21.41 -9.92 9.59
C ARG A 554 -20.70 -8.90 8.71
N ALA A 555 -19.38 -9.01 8.56
CA ALA A 555 -18.61 -8.14 7.69
C ALA A 555 -19.02 -8.32 6.22
N GLU A 556 -19.15 -9.57 5.77
CA GLU A 556 -19.59 -9.93 4.42
C GLU A 556 -21.02 -9.45 4.14
N ALA A 557 -21.96 -9.63 5.08
CA ALA A 557 -23.32 -9.13 4.93
C ALA A 557 -23.40 -7.60 4.81
N ALA A 558 -22.45 -6.88 5.41
CA ALA A 558 -22.37 -5.42 5.33
C ALA A 558 -21.69 -4.92 4.05
N SER A 559 -20.71 -5.68 3.50
CA SER A 559 -20.04 -5.35 2.24
C SER A 559 -19.54 -6.62 1.52
N PRO A 560 -20.39 -7.25 0.68
CA PRO A 560 -20.11 -8.55 0.07
C PRO A 560 -18.91 -8.57 -0.89
N ASP A 561 -18.69 -7.48 -1.62
CA ASP A 561 -17.67 -7.40 -2.68
C ASP A 561 -16.32 -6.86 -2.21
N ASN A 562 -16.08 -6.77 -0.89
CA ASN A 562 -14.87 -6.17 -0.36
C ASN A 562 -13.68 -7.16 -0.43
N PRO A 563 -12.63 -6.87 -1.22
CA PRO A 563 -11.50 -7.79 -1.41
C PRO A 563 -10.71 -8.05 -0.12
N THR A 564 -10.73 -7.11 0.83
CA THR A 564 -10.08 -7.24 2.13
C THR A 564 -10.62 -8.45 2.90
N PHE A 565 -11.93 -8.70 2.78
CA PHE A 565 -12.57 -9.83 3.47
C PHE A 565 -12.20 -11.16 2.82
N LEU A 566 -12.19 -11.22 1.48
CA LEU A 566 -11.75 -12.40 0.74
C LEU A 566 -10.31 -12.76 1.09
N ALA A 567 -9.41 -11.76 1.16
CA ALA A 567 -8.02 -11.98 1.55
C ALA A 567 -7.92 -12.58 2.96
N ASN A 568 -8.63 -12.03 3.94
CA ASN A 568 -8.65 -12.50 5.33
C ASN A 568 -9.28 -13.90 5.47
N GLN A 569 -10.36 -14.18 4.76
CA GLN A 569 -11.04 -15.48 4.79
C GLN A 569 -10.13 -16.56 4.18
N LEU A 570 -9.52 -16.29 3.02
CA LEU A 570 -8.52 -17.18 2.42
C LEU A 570 -7.36 -17.43 3.39
N ALA A 571 -6.84 -16.37 4.00
CA ALA A 571 -5.75 -16.48 4.95
C ALA A 571 -6.10 -17.37 6.15
N TYR A 572 -7.31 -17.19 6.70
CA TYR A 572 -7.82 -18.02 7.78
C TYR A 572 -7.90 -19.51 7.38
N LEU A 573 -8.51 -19.82 6.23
CA LEU A 573 -8.63 -21.21 5.74
C LEU A 573 -7.26 -21.86 5.51
N ILE A 574 -6.31 -21.13 4.91
CA ILE A 574 -4.92 -21.60 4.72
C ILE A 574 -4.26 -21.87 6.07
N SER A 575 -4.40 -20.96 7.05
CA SER A 575 -3.81 -21.14 8.39
C SER A 575 -4.36 -22.35 9.14
N LYS A 576 -5.62 -22.71 8.89
CA LYS A 576 -6.28 -23.90 9.47
C LYS A 576 -6.10 -25.15 8.63
N GLN A 577 -5.36 -25.08 7.52
CA GLN A 577 -5.12 -26.18 6.58
C GLN A 577 -6.42 -26.77 5.99
N GLN A 578 -7.46 -25.94 5.85
CA GLN A 578 -8.75 -26.31 5.26
C GLN A 578 -8.66 -26.18 3.72
N TRP A 579 -7.86 -27.05 3.11
CA TRP A 579 -7.50 -26.97 1.69
C TRP A 579 -8.70 -27.02 0.72
N PRO A 580 -9.72 -27.88 0.90
CA PRO A 580 -10.86 -27.94 -0.03
C PRO A 580 -11.66 -26.64 -0.05
N GLU A 581 -11.96 -26.08 1.13
CA GLU A 581 -12.68 -24.82 1.28
C GLU A 581 -11.85 -23.66 0.73
N ALA A 582 -10.56 -23.62 1.04
CA ALA A 582 -9.63 -22.60 0.52
C ALA A 582 -9.56 -22.65 -1.01
N ALA A 583 -9.49 -23.84 -1.61
CA ALA A 583 -9.42 -24.01 -3.06
C ALA A 583 -10.71 -23.54 -3.74
N LYS A 584 -11.88 -23.86 -3.18
CA LYS A 584 -13.17 -23.37 -3.69
C LYS A 584 -13.25 -21.84 -3.67
N LEU A 585 -12.86 -21.22 -2.56
CA LEU A 585 -12.85 -19.77 -2.43
C LEU A 585 -11.82 -19.11 -3.37
N ALA A 586 -10.65 -19.72 -3.53
CA ALA A 586 -9.60 -19.24 -4.42
C ALA A 586 -10.02 -19.25 -5.89
N GLN A 587 -10.79 -20.26 -6.33
CA GLN A 587 -11.33 -20.30 -7.71
C GLN A 587 -12.26 -19.13 -7.98
N VAL A 588 -13.16 -18.81 -7.05
CA VAL A 588 -14.08 -17.65 -7.17
C VAL A 588 -13.29 -16.34 -7.12
N SER A 589 -12.26 -16.28 -6.28
CA SER A 589 -11.47 -15.07 -6.03
C SER A 589 -10.37 -14.81 -7.06
N ALA A 590 -10.08 -15.76 -7.96
CA ALA A 590 -8.98 -15.68 -8.91
C ALA A 590 -9.08 -14.49 -9.89
N ALA A 591 -10.29 -13.99 -10.14
CA ALA A 591 -10.54 -12.82 -10.98
C ALA A 591 -10.37 -11.48 -10.24
N SER A 592 -10.20 -11.49 -8.91
CA SER A 592 -10.02 -10.25 -8.14
C SER A 592 -8.71 -9.55 -8.54
N PRO A 593 -8.71 -8.23 -8.81
CA PRO A 593 -7.50 -7.49 -9.10
C PRO A 593 -6.66 -7.17 -7.84
N ASP A 594 -7.18 -7.45 -6.64
CA ASP A 594 -6.54 -7.10 -5.39
C ASP A 594 -5.28 -7.94 -5.13
N ALA A 595 -4.19 -7.26 -4.76
CA ALA A 595 -2.89 -7.89 -4.58
C ALA A 595 -2.84 -8.82 -3.36
N ALA A 596 -3.60 -8.53 -2.29
CA ALA A 596 -3.62 -9.36 -1.10
C ALA A 596 -4.32 -10.70 -1.37
N VAL A 597 -5.48 -10.63 -2.03
CA VAL A 597 -6.23 -11.82 -2.48
C VAL A 597 -5.37 -12.68 -3.41
N GLN A 598 -4.80 -12.08 -4.47
CA GLN A 598 -4.01 -12.82 -5.44
C GLN A 598 -2.76 -13.46 -4.83
N SER A 599 -2.08 -12.77 -3.92
CA SER A 599 -0.94 -13.34 -3.20
C SER A 599 -1.35 -14.58 -2.39
N ASN A 600 -2.47 -14.54 -1.67
CA ASN A 600 -2.96 -15.70 -0.90
C ASN A 600 -3.38 -16.86 -1.83
N VAL A 601 -3.94 -16.58 -2.99
CA VAL A 601 -4.25 -17.60 -4.01
C VAL A 601 -2.97 -18.25 -4.55
N LEU A 602 -1.94 -17.46 -4.87
CA LEU A 602 -0.64 -17.97 -5.31
C LEU A 602 0.03 -18.83 -4.24
N LEU A 603 0.00 -18.38 -2.98
CA LEU A 603 0.51 -19.13 -1.85
C LEU A 603 -0.24 -20.45 -1.66
N LEU A 604 -1.57 -20.46 -1.75
CA LEU A 604 -2.36 -21.69 -1.69
C LEU A 604 -1.97 -22.68 -2.79
N ALA A 605 -1.82 -22.19 -4.04
CA ALA A 605 -1.39 -23.03 -5.15
C ALA A 605 -0.02 -23.66 -4.88
N GLN A 606 0.93 -22.88 -4.34
CA GLN A 606 2.25 -23.36 -3.94
C GLN A 606 2.20 -24.41 -2.82
N LEU A 607 1.39 -24.18 -1.78
CA LEU A 607 1.24 -25.12 -0.66
C LEU A 607 0.54 -26.44 -1.06
N THR A 608 -0.35 -26.39 -2.03
CA THR A 608 -1.12 -27.56 -2.51
C THR A 608 -0.52 -28.25 -3.73
N GLY A 609 0.59 -27.71 -4.27
CA GLY A 609 1.23 -28.22 -5.49
C GLY A 609 0.41 -28.01 -6.77
N GLN A 610 -0.60 -27.14 -6.74
CA GLN A 610 -1.43 -26.81 -7.89
C GLN A 610 -0.74 -25.75 -8.77
N PRO A 611 -0.97 -25.75 -10.10
CA PRO A 611 -0.38 -24.76 -10.97
C PRO A 611 -0.95 -23.37 -10.68
N ALA A 612 -0.08 -22.42 -10.33
CA ALA A 612 -0.44 -21.02 -10.17
C ALA A 612 -0.76 -20.33 -11.52
N SER A 613 -1.78 -19.47 -11.54
CA SER A 613 -2.03 -18.53 -12.64
C SER A 613 -1.06 -17.36 -12.53
N LEU A 614 -0.24 -17.13 -13.56
CA LEU A 614 0.76 -16.06 -13.58
C LEU A 614 0.19 -14.83 -14.28
N THR A 615 0.53 -13.64 -13.80
CA THR A 615 0.08 -12.35 -14.35
C THR A 615 1.19 -11.66 -15.14
N ASP A 616 0.97 -10.44 -15.64
CA ASP A 616 2.06 -9.67 -16.25
C ASP A 616 3.05 -9.15 -15.20
N SER A 617 4.32 -9.00 -15.60
CA SER A 617 5.37 -8.49 -14.72
C SER A 617 5.16 -7.01 -14.37
N PRO A 618 5.37 -6.61 -13.11
CA PRO A 618 5.23 -5.21 -12.72
C PRO A 618 6.32 -4.33 -13.32
N ASP A 619 6.03 -3.03 -13.50
CA ASP A 619 7.03 -2.05 -13.94
C ASP A 619 8.04 -1.73 -12.82
N THR A 620 9.24 -1.36 -13.24
CA THR A 620 10.40 -0.92 -12.46
C THR A 620 10.20 0.37 -11.66
N ALA A 621 9.17 1.16 -11.97
CA ALA A 621 8.80 2.36 -11.19
C ALA A 621 7.83 2.05 -10.02
N THR A 622 7.38 0.80 -9.88
CA THR A 622 6.34 0.44 -8.90
C THR A 622 6.83 0.54 -7.46
N VAL A 623 6.08 1.25 -6.61
CA VAL A 623 6.21 1.20 -5.15
C VAL A 623 5.56 -0.09 -4.63
N LEU A 624 6.33 -0.89 -3.89
CA LEU A 624 5.85 -2.15 -3.33
C LEU A 624 5.18 -1.90 -1.97
N SER A 625 3.85 -2.00 -1.93
CA SER A 625 3.15 -2.21 -0.65
C SER A 625 3.36 -3.65 -0.17
N PRO A 626 3.11 -3.98 1.12
CA PRO A 626 3.25 -5.35 1.62
C PRO A 626 2.51 -6.39 0.76
N ALA A 627 1.28 -6.05 0.33
CA ALA A 627 0.49 -6.92 -0.52
C ALA A 627 1.06 -7.10 -1.94
N ARG A 628 1.53 -6.02 -2.56
CA ARG A 628 2.16 -6.08 -3.90
C ARG A 628 3.50 -6.82 -3.88
N PHE A 629 4.29 -6.60 -2.83
CA PHE A 629 5.53 -7.34 -2.60
C PHE A 629 5.27 -8.85 -2.49
N ALA A 630 4.37 -9.26 -1.60
CA ALA A 630 4.09 -10.68 -1.38
C ALA A 630 3.52 -11.36 -2.63
N ARG A 631 2.65 -10.69 -3.40
CA ARG A 631 2.20 -11.17 -4.72
C ARG A 631 3.38 -11.38 -5.67
N LEU A 632 4.23 -10.36 -5.87
CA LEU A 632 5.41 -10.45 -6.74
C LEU A 632 6.33 -11.60 -6.30
N TYR A 633 6.50 -11.75 -4.99
CA TYR A 633 7.36 -12.77 -4.42
C TYR A 633 6.85 -14.19 -4.71
N HIS A 634 5.57 -14.49 -4.44
CA HIS A 634 4.99 -15.80 -4.75
C HIS A 634 4.94 -16.09 -6.25
N GLU A 635 4.63 -15.07 -7.05
CA GLU A 635 4.64 -15.19 -8.50
C GLU A 635 6.05 -15.50 -9.02
N GLY A 636 7.06 -14.79 -8.51
CA GLY A 636 8.45 -15.01 -8.90
C GLY A 636 8.98 -16.38 -8.52
N LEU A 637 8.62 -16.90 -7.34
CA LEU A 637 8.93 -18.29 -6.97
C LEU A 637 8.30 -19.28 -7.96
N SER A 638 7.03 -19.09 -8.30
CA SER A 638 6.30 -19.94 -9.24
C SER A 638 6.90 -19.89 -10.66
N ARG A 639 7.31 -18.71 -11.13
CA ARG A 639 7.99 -18.53 -12.43
C ARG A 639 9.35 -19.20 -12.48
N ALA A 640 10.16 -19.02 -11.44
CA ALA A 640 11.48 -19.62 -11.35
C ALA A 640 11.42 -21.15 -11.46
N LEU A 641 10.44 -21.80 -10.81
CA LEU A 641 10.22 -23.24 -10.90
C LEU A 641 9.76 -23.72 -12.29
N ARG A 642 9.22 -22.83 -13.12
CA ARG A 642 8.92 -23.08 -14.54
C ARG A 642 10.08 -22.73 -15.47
N HIS A 643 11.27 -22.43 -14.93
CA HIS A 643 12.44 -21.95 -15.64
C HIS A 643 12.21 -20.62 -16.37
N ASP A 644 11.22 -19.83 -15.94
CA ASP A 644 10.94 -18.49 -16.48
C ASP A 644 11.88 -17.46 -15.82
N THR A 645 12.64 -16.75 -16.65
CA THR A 645 13.65 -15.75 -16.24
C THR A 645 13.24 -14.30 -16.49
N THR A 646 11.98 -14.07 -16.90
CA THR A 646 11.43 -12.74 -17.24
C THR A 646 11.60 -11.68 -16.15
N LEU A 647 11.64 -12.07 -14.88
CA LEU A 647 11.81 -11.13 -13.75
C LEU A 647 13.26 -10.68 -13.50
N LEU A 648 14.28 -11.39 -14.03
CA LEU A 648 15.69 -11.07 -13.79
C LEU A 648 16.12 -9.62 -14.07
N PRO A 649 15.68 -8.94 -15.15
CA PRO A 649 16.01 -7.53 -15.37
C PRO A 649 15.25 -6.57 -14.44
N VAL A 650 14.09 -6.97 -13.92
CA VAL A 650 13.20 -6.11 -13.11
C VAL A 650 13.61 -6.11 -11.64
N LEU A 651 13.94 -7.27 -11.07
CA LEU A 651 14.24 -7.42 -9.63
C LEU A 651 15.37 -6.49 -9.13
N PRO A 652 16.52 -6.33 -9.81
CA PRO A 652 17.56 -5.40 -9.36
C PRO A 652 17.10 -3.94 -9.38
N ARG A 653 16.25 -3.57 -10.34
CA ARG A 653 15.74 -2.19 -10.46
C ARG A 653 14.73 -1.87 -9.37
N LEU A 654 13.89 -2.84 -8.98
CA LEU A 654 12.98 -2.71 -7.85
C LEU A 654 13.74 -2.61 -6.51
N ALA A 655 14.78 -3.42 -6.34
CA ALA A 655 15.64 -3.43 -5.16
C ALA A 655 16.46 -2.13 -5.00
N ALA A 656 16.84 -1.48 -6.11
CA ALA A 656 17.58 -0.22 -6.09
C ALA A 656 16.72 1.02 -5.70
N ARG A 657 15.40 0.88 -5.54
CA ARG A 657 14.52 1.97 -5.13
C ARG A 657 14.57 2.15 -3.61
N PRO A 658 14.88 3.36 -3.09
CA PRO A 658 14.90 3.61 -1.64
C PRO A 658 13.57 3.27 -0.95
N VAL A 659 12.45 3.52 -1.62
CA VAL A 659 11.10 3.23 -1.09
C VAL A 659 10.86 1.72 -0.84
N ASN A 660 11.63 0.85 -1.51
CA ASN A 660 11.50 -0.61 -1.38
C ASN A 660 12.60 -1.23 -0.49
N GLU A 661 13.37 -0.42 0.25
CA GLU A 661 14.49 -0.89 1.08
C GLU A 661 14.11 -2.02 2.05
N GLY A 662 12.90 -1.95 2.64
CA GLY A 662 12.39 -2.99 3.54
C GLY A 662 12.19 -4.38 2.92
N TYR A 663 12.33 -4.52 1.59
CA TYR A 663 12.21 -5.79 0.85
C TYR A 663 13.53 -6.22 0.16
N LEU A 664 14.64 -5.53 0.43
CA LEU A 664 15.90 -5.72 -0.28
C LEU A 664 16.40 -7.17 -0.25
N ASP A 665 16.40 -7.79 0.93
CA ASP A 665 16.89 -9.16 1.12
C ASP A 665 16.03 -10.17 0.36
N GLN A 666 14.71 -10.03 0.44
CA GLN A 666 13.78 -10.95 -0.21
C GLN A 666 13.81 -10.80 -1.74
N LEU A 667 13.98 -9.58 -2.27
CA LEU A 667 14.16 -9.34 -3.70
C LEU A 667 15.51 -9.90 -4.19
N THR A 668 16.56 -9.80 -3.38
CA THR A 668 17.88 -10.37 -3.69
C THR A 668 17.84 -11.90 -3.68
N PHE A 669 17.17 -12.49 -2.69
CA PHE A 669 16.92 -13.93 -2.64
C PHE A 669 16.11 -14.39 -3.86
N LEU A 670 15.01 -13.70 -4.20
CA LEU A 670 14.16 -14.06 -5.33
C LEU A 670 14.94 -13.99 -6.66
N ARG A 671 15.85 -13.02 -6.81
CA ARG A 671 16.76 -12.94 -7.95
C ARG A 671 17.71 -14.14 -8.00
N ALA A 672 18.36 -14.48 -6.89
CA ALA A 672 19.24 -15.63 -6.82
C ALA A 672 18.48 -16.94 -7.13
N PHE A 673 17.28 -17.09 -6.57
CA PHE A 673 16.39 -18.23 -6.81
C PHE A 673 16.02 -18.35 -8.30
N THR A 674 15.60 -17.24 -8.92
CA THR A 674 15.27 -17.18 -10.35
C THR A 674 16.50 -17.48 -11.22
N GLN A 675 17.70 -17.04 -10.83
CA GLN A 675 18.93 -17.39 -11.54
C GLN A 675 19.26 -18.88 -11.44
N HIS A 676 19.10 -19.48 -10.26
CA HIS A 676 19.44 -20.88 -10.04
C HIS A 676 18.53 -21.79 -10.88
N TYR A 677 17.22 -21.66 -10.72
CA TYR A 677 16.25 -22.45 -11.47
C TYR A 677 16.12 -22.00 -12.94
N GLY A 678 16.54 -20.79 -13.28
CA GLY A 678 16.65 -20.30 -14.66
C GLY A 678 17.91 -20.75 -15.43
N GLY A 679 18.72 -21.66 -14.87
CA GLY A 679 19.90 -22.21 -15.54
C GLY A 679 21.15 -21.33 -15.47
N ARG A 680 21.26 -20.45 -14.47
CA ARG A 680 22.42 -19.58 -14.21
C ARG A 680 22.98 -19.79 -12.79
N PRO A 681 23.41 -21.02 -12.43
CA PRO A 681 23.81 -21.37 -11.06
C PRO A 681 24.98 -20.55 -10.52
N VAL A 682 25.98 -20.23 -11.35
CA VAL A 682 27.13 -19.40 -10.94
C VAL A 682 26.68 -18.00 -10.53
N ALA A 683 25.81 -17.37 -11.32
CA ALA A 683 25.27 -16.05 -11.00
C ALA A 683 24.39 -16.09 -9.74
N ALA A 684 23.64 -17.17 -9.54
CA ALA A 684 22.84 -17.38 -8.33
C ALA A 684 23.73 -17.47 -7.09
N GLN A 685 24.82 -18.23 -7.16
CA GLN A 685 25.81 -18.32 -6.08
C GLN A 685 26.41 -16.95 -5.75
N THR A 686 26.79 -16.15 -6.75
CA THR A 686 27.30 -14.79 -6.49
C THR A 686 26.23 -13.87 -5.87
N THR A 687 24.98 -13.98 -6.32
CA THR A 687 23.89 -13.10 -5.87
C THR A 687 23.45 -13.42 -4.43
N ILE A 688 23.52 -14.68 -3.99
CA ILE A 688 23.11 -15.07 -2.63
C ILE A 688 24.19 -14.82 -1.57
N VAL A 689 25.46 -14.69 -1.95
CA VAL A 689 26.60 -14.53 -1.02
C VAL A 689 26.38 -13.43 0.03
N PRO A 690 25.92 -12.21 -0.30
CA PRO A 690 25.70 -11.17 0.71
C PRO A 690 24.69 -11.59 1.79
N LEU A 691 23.67 -12.37 1.43
CA LEU A 691 22.65 -12.86 2.35
C LEU A 691 23.13 -14.05 3.19
N ALA A 692 24.09 -14.83 2.66
CA ALA A 692 24.68 -15.98 3.31
C ALA A 692 25.96 -15.66 4.12
N THR A 693 26.41 -14.40 4.14
CA THR A 693 27.60 -13.96 4.88
C THR A 693 27.21 -13.42 6.25
N GLY A 694 27.79 -13.96 7.32
CA GLY A 694 27.51 -13.55 8.70
C GLY A 694 27.24 -14.72 9.64
N SER A 695 26.80 -14.41 10.86
CA SER A 695 26.62 -15.37 11.96
C SER A 695 25.25 -15.26 12.65
N SER A 696 24.18 -14.95 11.90
CA SER A 696 22.82 -14.82 12.44
C SER A 696 21.93 -16.01 12.05
N PRO A 697 20.83 -16.29 12.79
CA PRO A 697 19.85 -17.30 12.38
C PRO A 697 19.21 -17.02 11.01
N ALA A 698 19.03 -15.74 10.65
CA ALA A 698 18.52 -15.36 9.33
C ALA A 698 19.53 -15.70 8.21
N THR A 699 20.83 -15.51 8.47
CA THR A 699 21.92 -15.92 7.58
C THR A 699 21.97 -17.44 7.41
N ALA A 700 21.69 -18.19 8.49
CA ALA A 700 21.70 -19.66 8.48
C ALA A 700 20.74 -20.26 7.44
N TYR A 701 19.58 -19.63 7.23
CA TYR A 701 18.64 -20.02 6.17
C TYR A 701 19.27 -19.95 4.78
N TYR A 702 19.94 -18.84 4.45
CA TYR A 702 20.59 -18.65 3.15
C TYR A 702 21.82 -19.56 2.98
N GLN A 703 22.57 -19.81 4.05
CA GLN A 703 23.68 -20.77 4.05
C GLN A 703 23.19 -22.20 3.80
N GLN A 704 22.07 -22.60 4.42
CA GLN A 704 21.44 -23.90 4.17
C GLN A 704 21.01 -24.04 2.71
N LEU A 705 20.30 -23.03 2.16
CA LEU A 705 19.90 -23.01 0.77
C LEU A 705 21.11 -23.14 -0.16
N GLN A 706 22.15 -22.35 0.10
CA GLN A 706 23.39 -22.39 -0.67
C GLN A 706 24.02 -23.77 -0.64
N GLY A 707 24.07 -24.42 0.53
CA GLY A 707 24.56 -25.79 0.70
C GLY A 707 23.74 -26.82 -0.09
N LEU A 708 22.42 -26.72 -0.08
CA LEU A 708 21.54 -27.58 -0.88
C LEU A 708 21.75 -27.38 -2.39
N TRP A 709 21.89 -26.14 -2.85
CA TRP A 709 22.23 -25.85 -4.25
C TRP A 709 23.61 -26.36 -4.66
N LEU A 710 24.58 -26.39 -3.73
CA LEU A 710 25.89 -26.99 -3.97
C LEU A 710 25.79 -28.51 -4.10
N ILE A 711 24.98 -29.18 -3.27
CA ILE A 711 24.68 -30.63 -3.44
C ILE A 711 24.06 -30.89 -4.81
N ASP A 712 23.07 -30.09 -5.21
CA ASP A 712 22.38 -30.22 -6.50
C ASP A 712 23.32 -30.05 -7.70
N GLN A 713 24.39 -29.25 -7.53
CA GLN A 713 25.47 -29.06 -8.50
C GLN A 713 26.56 -30.14 -8.45
N GLY A 714 26.47 -31.12 -7.54
CA GLY A 714 27.48 -32.16 -7.32
C GLY A 714 28.70 -31.70 -6.50
N LEU A 715 28.68 -30.50 -5.93
CA LEU A 715 29.77 -29.90 -5.16
C LEU A 715 29.66 -30.23 -3.66
N THR A 716 29.89 -31.49 -3.32
CA THR A 716 29.61 -32.03 -1.95
C THR A 716 30.57 -31.50 -0.87
N VAL A 717 31.85 -31.27 -1.19
CA VAL A 717 32.83 -30.72 -0.24
C VAL A 717 32.49 -29.29 0.21
N PRO A 718 32.31 -28.31 -0.70
CA PRO A 718 31.90 -26.96 -0.26
C PRO A 718 30.47 -26.96 0.31
N ALA A 719 29.59 -27.87 -0.11
CA ALA A 719 28.28 -28.03 0.50
C ALA A 719 28.39 -28.40 1.99
N ALA A 720 29.18 -29.42 2.34
CA ALA A 720 29.35 -29.84 3.72
C ALA A 720 29.89 -28.71 4.61
N ALA A 721 30.84 -27.92 4.11
CA ALA A 721 31.34 -26.74 4.82
C ALA A 721 30.25 -25.69 5.05
N ARG A 722 29.48 -25.34 4.01
CA ARG A 722 28.44 -24.31 4.10
C ARG A 722 27.25 -24.74 4.97
N LEU A 723 26.90 -26.03 4.96
CA LEU A 723 25.86 -26.60 5.81
C LEU A 723 26.29 -26.65 7.28
N ASN A 724 27.58 -26.92 7.56
CA ASN A 724 28.13 -26.83 8.91
C ASN A 724 28.08 -25.38 9.45
N GLU A 725 28.40 -24.37 8.63
CA GLU A 725 28.23 -22.95 9.03
C GLU A 725 26.77 -22.64 9.39
N ALA A 726 25.81 -23.06 8.56
CA ALA A 726 24.38 -22.90 8.85
C ALA A 726 23.96 -23.59 10.16
N ARG A 727 24.54 -24.76 10.49
CA ARG A 727 24.27 -25.46 11.75
C ARG A 727 24.89 -24.73 12.94
N GLN A 728 26.08 -24.15 12.78
CA GLN A 728 26.72 -23.33 13.82
C GLN A 728 25.90 -22.07 14.10
N ASN A 729 25.22 -21.53 13.09
CA ASN A 729 24.27 -20.43 13.20
C ASN A 729 22.83 -20.89 13.58
N GLU A 730 22.71 -22.06 14.22
CA GLU A 730 21.49 -22.60 14.84
C GLU A 730 20.32 -22.95 13.90
N SER A 731 20.56 -23.21 12.60
CA SER A 731 19.51 -23.79 11.75
C SER A 731 19.19 -25.23 12.16
N SER A 732 17.91 -25.52 12.48
CA SER A 732 17.44 -26.86 12.85
C SER A 732 17.19 -27.77 11.63
N LEU A 733 16.92 -27.19 10.46
CA LEU A 733 16.55 -27.92 9.24
C LEU A 733 17.78 -28.40 8.44
N VAL A 734 18.99 -28.00 8.82
CA VAL A 734 20.21 -28.26 8.05
C VAL A 734 20.91 -29.58 8.38
N ALA A 735 20.62 -30.18 9.53
CA ALA A 735 21.42 -31.30 10.03
C ALA A 735 21.33 -32.56 9.15
N LEU A 736 20.16 -32.86 8.57
CA LEU A 736 20.00 -33.98 7.64
C LEU A 736 20.75 -33.73 6.32
N PRO A 737 20.59 -32.58 5.63
CA PRO A 737 21.45 -32.21 4.50
C PRO A 737 22.95 -32.26 4.80
N GLU A 738 23.40 -31.74 5.94
CA GLU A 738 24.81 -31.76 6.35
C GLU A 738 25.31 -33.20 6.52
N ALA A 739 24.53 -34.06 7.18
CA ALA A 739 24.89 -35.46 7.37
C ALA A 739 25.02 -36.20 6.04
N TYR A 740 24.12 -35.97 5.07
CA TYR A 740 24.27 -36.51 3.72
C TYR A 740 25.51 -35.97 3.00
N ALA A 741 25.78 -34.67 3.08
CA ALA A 741 26.96 -34.07 2.47
C ALA A 741 28.27 -34.64 3.05
N LEU A 742 28.36 -34.78 4.38
CA LEU A 742 29.48 -35.42 5.09
C LEU A 742 29.67 -36.88 4.68
N ALA A 743 28.57 -37.61 4.51
CA ALA A 743 28.64 -39.00 4.10
C ALA A 743 29.11 -39.15 2.64
N LEU A 744 28.66 -38.27 1.73
CA LEU A 744 29.09 -38.24 0.32
C LEU A 744 30.57 -37.86 0.13
N ILE A 745 31.21 -37.22 1.11
CA ILE A 745 32.65 -36.91 1.10
C ILE A 745 33.48 -37.92 1.92
N ASN A 746 32.93 -39.11 2.14
CA ASN A 746 33.55 -40.22 2.86
C ASN A 746 33.95 -39.89 4.32
N GLN A 747 33.06 -39.18 5.04
CA GLN A 747 33.20 -38.92 6.49
C GLN A 747 32.04 -39.50 7.30
N PRO A 748 31.87 -40.85 7.31
CA PRO A 748 30.69 -41.49 7.89
C PRO A 748 30.54 -41.28 9.40
N ASP A 749 31.61 -41.16 10.17
CA ASP A 749 31.52 -40.93 11.61
C ASP A 749 31.08 -39.51 11.96
N SER A 750 31.54 -38.51 11.20
CA SER A 750 31.05 -37.13 11.32
C SER A 750 29.58 -37.04 10.92
N ALA A 751 29.19 -37.69 9.81
CA ALA A 751 27.80 -37.78 9.40
C ALA A 751 26.90 -38.42 10.48
N ARG A 752 27.36 -39.52 11.09
CA ARG A 752 26.63 -40.24 12.15
C ARG A 752 26.40 -39.34 13.38
N ARG A 753 27.43 -38.60 13.80
CA ARG A 753 27.32 -37.66 14.93
C ARG A 753 26.30 -36.54 14.67
N VAL A 754 26.32 -35.95 13.47
CA VAL A 754 25.36 -34.90 13.09
C VAL A 754 23.94 -35.45 13.02
N ALA A 755 23.74 -36.58 12.35
CA ALA A 755 22.43 -37.22 12.23
C ALA A 755 21.85 -37.68 13.58
N ALA A 756 22.67 -38.26 14.46
CA ALA A 756 22.23 -38.71 15.79
C ALA A 756 21.77 -37.53 16.66
N ARG A 757 22.48 -36.40 16.60
CA ARG A 757 22.08 -35.17 17.31
C ARG A 757 20.80 -34.57 16.73
N ALA A 758 20.57 -34.69 15.43
CA ALA A 758 19.35 -34.19 14.78
C ALA A 758 18.09 -34.98 15.18
N LEU A 759 18.25 -36.27 15.52
CA LEU A 759 17.13 -37.16 15.83
C LEU A 759 16.33 -36.71 17.06
N THR A 760 16.96 -36.08 18.04
CA THR A 760 16.32 -35.68 19.31
C THR A 760 15.31 -34.53 19.16
N GLY A 761 15.35 -33.79 18.05
CA GLY A 761 14.45 -32.67 17.76
C GLY A 761 13.67 -32.80 16.45
N ALA A 762 13.67 -33.99 15.83
CA ALA A 762 13.08 -34.19 14.52
C ALA A 762 11.55 -34.39 14.55
N THR A 763 10.87 -33.93 13.49
CA THR A 763 9.47 -34.30 13.24
C THR A 763 9.36 -35.81 12.97
N PRO A 764 8.19 -36.45 13.13
CA PRO A 764 8.05 -37.90 12.87
C PRO A 764 8.53 -38.33 11.48
N ALA A 765 8.22 -37.55 10.44
CA ALA A 765 8.69 -37.81 9.08
C ALA A 765 10.22 -37.58 8.93
N GLY A 766 10.75 -36.54 9.57
CA GLY A 766 12.19 -36.28 9.60
C GLY A 766 12.97 -37.37 10.34
N ALA A 767 12.41 -37.89 11.45
CA ALA A 767 13.01 -38.95 12.25
C ALA A 767 13.18 -40.25 11.46
N VAL A 768 12.20 -40.62 10.63
CA VAL A 768 12.30 -41.79 9.74
C VAL A 768 13.47 -41.64 8.76
N SER A 769 13.60 -40.45 8.15
CA SER A 769 14.65 -40.17 7.16
C SER A 769 16.04 -40.17 7.80
N ILE A 770 16.16 -39.57 8.99
CA ILE A 770 17.39 -39.58 9.81
C ILE A 770 17.76 -41.00 10.23
N GLN A 771 16.80 -41.82 10.67
CA GLN A 771 17.05 -43.20 11.07
C GLN A 771 17.56 -44.06 9.92
N ARG A 772 16.98 -43.91 8.71
CA ARG A 772 17.47 -44.60 7.50
C ARG A 772 18.92 -44.26 7.21
N LEU A 773 19.29 -42.97 7.29
CA LEU A 773 20.67 -42.54 7.12
C LEU A 773 21.58 -43.12 8.21
N LEU A 774 21.16 -43.11 9.48
CA LEU A 774 21.93 -43.69 10.57
C LEU A 774 22.21 -45.19 10.36
N THR A 775 21.21 -45.96 9.92
CA THR A 775 21.37 -47.39 9.64
C THR A 775 22.41 -47.66 8.57
N ILE A 776 22.42 -46.91 7.45
CA ILE A 776 23.43 -47.11 6.39
C ILE A 776 24.83 -46.62 6.79
N LEU A 777 24.92 -45.72 7.77
CA LEU A 777 26.17 -45.23 8.33
C LEU A 777 26.75 -46.14 9.42
N GLU A 778 26.08 -47.23 9.80
CA GLU A 778 26.62 -48.21 10.75
C GLU A 778 27.90 -48.87 10.19
N PRO A 779 28.96 -49.06 11.01
CA PRO A 779 30.21 -49.67 10.55
C PRO A 779 30.03 -51.09 9.99
N ASP A 780 29.11 -51.86 10.55
CA ASP A 780 28.86 -53.26 10.21
C ASP A 780 27.79 -53.45 9.12
N PHE A 781 27.20 -52.37 8.60
CA PHE A 781 26.13 -52.42 7.58
C PHE A 781 26.54 -53.27 6.36
N ARG A 782 27.82 -53.24 5.97
CA ARG A 782 28.36 -54.06 4.87
C ARG A 782 28.14 -55.55 5.07
N SER A 783 28.22 -56.05 6.31
CA SER A 783 27.99 -57.47 6.62
C SER A 783 26.52 -57.86 6.48
N ARG A 784 25.60 -56.91 6.70
CA ARG A 784 24.15 -57.08 6.61
C ARG A 784 23.56 -56.59 5.28
N TYR A 785 24.40 -56.13 4.33
CA TYR A 785 23.97 -55.51 3.06
C TYR A 785 22.98 -56.38 2.28
N LEU A 786 23.23 -57.69 2.15
CA LEU A 786 22.37 -58.60 1.39
C LEU A 786 21.02 -58.88 2.08
N GLN A 787 20.92 -58.62 3.37
CA GLN A 787 19.70 -58.82 4.18
C GLN A 787 18.86 -57.54 4.28
N ALA A 788 19.43 -56.39 3.93
CA ALA A 788 18.76 -55.10 4.00
C ALA A 788 17.72 -54.93 2.87
N PRO A 789 16.64 -54.15 3.08
CA PRO A 789 15.71 -53.78 2.02
C PRO A 789 16.41 -53.05 0.86
N ASP A 790 15.89 -53.21 -0.36
CA ASP A 790 16.44 -52.60 -1.57
C ASP A 790 16.60 -51.07 -1.47
N SER A 791 15.75 -50.38 -0.72
CA SER A 791 15.86 -48.93 -0.49
C SER A 791 17.12 -48.56 0.30
N LEU A 792 17.43 -49.28 1.38
CA LEU A 792 18.64 -49.06 2.18
C LEU A 792 19.89 -49.49 1.41
N ARG A 793 19.82 -50.61 0.67
CA ARG A 793 20.92 -51.07 -0.20
C ARG A 793 21.27 -50.02 -1.26
N THR A 794 20.25 -49.46 -1.91
CA THR A 794 20.40 -48.39 -2.90
C THR A 794 21.01 -47.15 -2.29
N GLN A 795 20.49 -46.70 -1.14
CA GLN A 795 21.01 -45.51 -0.47
C GLN A 795 22.46 -45.71 0.01
N TYR A 796 22.81 -46.89 0.50
CA TYR A 796 24.19 -47.24 0.85
C TYR A 796 25.12 -47.14 -0.37
N LEU A 797 24.73 -47.66 -1.53
CA LEU A 797 25.53 -47.55 -2.75
C LEU A 797 25.73 -46.09 -3.16
N VAL A 798 24.68 -45.27 -3.09
CA VAL A 798 24.76 -43.83 -3.39
C VAL A 798 25.79 -43.15 -2.48
N VAL A 799 25.67 -43.35 -1.17
CA VAL A 799 26.38 -42.55 -0.17
C VAL A 799 27.77 -43.11 0.19
N ARG A 800 27.94 -44.44 0.24
CA ARG A 800 29.16 -45.15 0.69
C ARG A 800 29.67 -46.21 -0.31
N GLY A 801 29.15 -46.23 -1.54
CA GLY A 801 29.55 -47.26 -2.52
C GLY A 801 31.01 -47.16 -2.99
N ASP A 802 31.71 -46.07 -2.70
CA ASP A 802 33.15 -45.88 -2.92
C ASP A 802 34.01 -46.77 -2.00
N GLU A 803 33.48 -47.22 -0.86
CA GLU A 803 34.13 -48.21 0.02
C GLU A 803 34.22 -49.61 -0.62
N LEU A 804 33.42 -49.87 -1.66
CA LEU A 804 33.44 -51.14 -2.36
C LEU A 804 34.60 -51.18 -3.36
N PRO A 805 35.34 -52.30 -3.45
CA PRO A 805 36.32 -52.52 -4.50
C PRO A 805 35.67 -52.29 -5.87
N ALA A 806 36.41 -51.66 -6.79
CA ALA A 806 35.87 -51.24 -8.08
C ALA A 806 35.16 -52.38 -8.83
N ALA A 807 35.65 -53.62 -8.75
CA ALA A 807 35.05 -54.78 -9.40
C ALA A 807 33.69 -55.21 -8.81
N GLN A 808 33.36 -54.81 -7.58
CA GLN A 808 32.14 -55.18 -6.87
C GLN A 808 31.02 -54.13 -6.99
N GLN A 809 31.34 -52.91 -7.44
CA GLN A 809 30.40 -51.78 -7.47
C GLN A 809 29.19 -52.04 -8.38
N VAL A 810 29.41 -52.41 -9.65
CA VAL A 810 28.31 -52.68 -10.61
C VAL A 810 27.52 -53.93 -10.25
N PRO A 811 28.14 -55.09 -9.90
CA PRO A 811 27.40 -56.26 -9.43
C PRO A 811 26.52 -55.99 -8.21
N ALA A 812 27.00 -55.18 -7.26
CA ALA A 812 26.21 -54.79 -6.09
C ALA A 812 24.96 -53.99 -6.47
N ALA A 813 25.04 -53.08 -7.44
CA ALA A 813 23.88 -52.36 -7.96
C ALA A 813 22.91 -53.27 -8.71
N LEU A 814 23.42 -54.22 -9.52
CA LEU A 814 22.59 -55.18 -10.27
C LEU A 814 21.83 -56.16 -9.37
N SER A 815 22.30 -56.39 -8.15
CA SER A 815 21.65 -57.26 -7.17
C SER A 815 20.38 -56.65 -6.52
N ILE A 816 19.99 -55.43 -6.90
CA ILE A 816 18.74 -54.78 -6.47
C ILE A 816 17.58 -55.24 -7.36
N THR A 817 16.52 -55.71 -6.73
CA THR A 817 15.37 -56.33 -7.43
C THR A 817 14.43 -55.27 -8.02
N ASN A 818 14.13 -54.22 -7.25
CA ASN A 818 13.28 -53.12 -7.71
C ASN A 818 13.95 -52.32 -8.83
N GLU A 819 13.26 -52.15 -9.96
CA GLU A 819 13.81 -51.51 -11.15
C GLU A 819 14.21 -50.05 -10.94
N ALA A 820 13.35 -49.24 -10.33
CA ALA A 820 13.63 -47.83 -10.11
C ALA A 820 14.83 -47.63 -9.17
N LEU A 821 14.88 -48.41 -8.09
CA LEU A 821 15.98 -48.39 -7.13
C LEU A 821 17.29 -48.91 -7.74
N ARG A 822 17.24 -49.97 -8.57
CA ARG A 822 18.39 -50.47 -9.31
C ARG A 822 18.95 -49.40 -10.26
N ASN A 823 18.08 -48.67 -10.95
CA ASN A 823 18.50 -47.58 -11.84
C ASN A 823 19.20 -46.46 -11.06
N THR A 824 18.68 -46.07 -9.90
CA THR A 824 19.33 -45.10 -9.00
C THR A 824 20.71 -45.59 -8.53
N ALA A 825 20.80 -46.86 -8.12
CA ALA A 825 22.07 -47.45 -7.71
C ALA A 825 23.09 -47.51 -8.85
N LEU A 826 22.66 -47.90 -10.06
CA LEU A 826 23.50 -47.94 -11.25
C LEU A 826 24.00 -46.54 -11.63
N LEU A 827 23.14 -45.53 -11.63
CA LEU A 827 23.54 -44.15 -11.91
C LEU A 827 24.55 -43.59 -10.89
N ALA A 828 24.55 -44.09 -9.66
CA ALA A 828 25.56 -43.74 -8.67
C ALA A 828 26.89 -44.51 -8.86
N GLN A 829 26.85 -45.79 -9.25
CA GLN A 829 28.06 -46.62 -9.35
C GLN A 829 28.76 -46.56 -10.72
N LEU A 830 28.01 -46.43 -11.82
CA LEU A 830 28.57 -46.47 -13.16
C LEU A 830 29.58 -45.35 -13.46
N PRO A 831 29.39 -44.09 -12.99
CA PRO A 831 30.43 -43.07 -13.10
C PRO A 831 31.75 -43.45 -12.40
N ARG A 832 31.67 -44.13 -11.25
CA ARG A 832 32.85 -44.60 -10.48
C ARG A 832 33.56 -45.75 -11.21
N ALA A 833 32.79 -46.70 -11.75
CA ALA A 833 33.32 -47.77 -12.59
C ALA A 833 34.01 -47.21 -13.86
N LEU A 834 33.42 -46.17 -14.46
CA LEU A 834 34.00 -45.48 -15.62
C LEU A 834 35.31 -44.76 -15.26
N GLN A 835 35.38 -44.11 -14.10
CA GLN A 835 36.60 -43.45 -13.59
C GLN A 835 37.74 -44.44 -13.29
N SER A 836 37.42 -45.64 -12.81
CA SER A 836 38.41 -46.72 -12.56
C SER A 836 38.81 -47.53 -13.82
N GLY A 837 38.34 -47.13 -15.00
CA GLY A 837 38.75 -47.72 -16.27
C GLY A 837 37.95 -48.95 -16.72
N GLN A 838 36.83 -49.28 -16.06
CA GLN A 838 36.01 -50.46 -16.38
C GLN A 838 35.02 -50.23 -17.54
N LEU A 839 35.52 -49.76 -18.69
CA LEU A 839 34.71 -49.40 -19.85
C LEU A 839 33.74 -50.52 -20.33
N PRO A 840 34.14 -51.80 -20.45
CA PRO A 840 33.26 -52.84 -21.00
C PRO A 840 32.04 -53.09 -20.11
N ILE A 841 32.23 -53.12 -18.79
CA ILE A 841 31.16 -53.33 -17.81
C ILE A 841 30.18 -52.15 -17.85
N THR A 842 30.69 -50.92 -17.91
CA THR A 842 29.85 -49.73 -18.03
C THR A 842 29.05 -49.74 -19.34
N GLN A 843 29.68 -50.11 -20.45
CA GLN A 843 29.02 -50.17 -21.75
C GLN A 843 27.89 -51.21 -21.78
N GLN A 844 28.13 -52.41 -21.25
CA GLN A 844 27.11 -53.46 -21.14
C GLN A 844 25.93 -53.02 -20.28
N ALA A 845 26.19 -52.43 -19.12
CA ALA A 845 25.14 -51.94 -18.23
C ALA A 845 24.30 -50.83 -18.87
N VAL A 846 24.93 -49.88 -19.56
CA VAL A 846 24.22 -48.80 -20.28
C VAL A 846 23.38 -49.36 -21.42
N GLN A 847 23.85 -50.35 -22.18
CA GLN A 847 23.07 -50.96 -23.26
C GLN A 847 21.84 -51.72 -22.74
N GLN A 848 21.95 -52.37 -21.58
CA GLN A 848 20.91 -53.22 -21.03
C GLN A 848 19.84 -52.46 -20.23
N TYR A 849 20.23 -51.43 -19.47
CA TYR A 849 19.35 -50.78 -18.49
C TYR A 849 18.99 -49.32 -18.81
N ALA A 850 19.77 -48.62 -19.63
CA ALA A 850 19.51 -47.21 -19.88
C ALA A 850 18.30 -47.02 -20.83
N PRO A 851 17.34 -46.15 -20.50
CA PRO A 851 16.17 -45.89 -21.34
C PRO A 851 16.57 -45.18 -22.65
N ALA A 852 15.68 -45.17 -23.65
CA ALA A 852 15.94 -44.48 -24.92
C ALA A 852 16.40 -43.02 -24.71
N ILE A 853 17.31 -42.52 -25.56
CA ILE A 853 17.95 -41.20 -25.38
C ILE A 853 16.95 -40.02 -25.29
N THR A 854 15.73 -40.18 -25.80
CA THR A 854 14.66 -39.17 -25.78
C THR A 854 13.67 -39.32 -24.62
N ALA A 855 13.70 -40.44 -23.89
CA ALA A 855 12.71 -40.79 -22.89
C ALA A 855 12.74 -39.85 -21.67
N ILE A 856 11.60 -39.75 -20.98
CA ILE A 856 11.52 -39.09 -19.67
C ILE A 856 12.43 -39.87 -18.69
N GLY A 857 13.29 -39.16 -17.97
CA GLY A 857 14.30 -39.79 -17.09
C GLY A 857 15.60 -40.21 -17.79
N ALA A 858 15.74 -40.01 -19.11
CA ALA A 858 16.97 -40.35 -19.83
C ALA A 858 18.15 -39.40 -19.57
N SER A 859 17.93 -38.23 -18.96
CA SER A 859 18.95 -37.17 -18.83
C SER A 859 20.22 -37.64 -18.09
N PRO A 860 20.15 -38.23 -16.87
CA PRO A 860 21.37 -38.70 -16.18
C PRO A 860 22.06 -39.85 -16.93
N TRP A 861 21.29 -40.71 -17.58
CA TRP A 861 21.82 -41.79 -18.43
C TRP A 861 22.52 -41.26 -19.68
N ASN A 862 22.02 -40.17 -20.26
CA ASN A 862 22.63 -39.51 -21.40
C ASN A 862 23.94 -38.84 -21.03
N VAL A 863 24.08 -38.28 -19.83
CA VAL A 863 25.37 -37.81 -19.32
C VAL A 863 26.37 -38.97 -19.27
N LEU A 864 25.97 -40.11 -18.70
CA LEU A 864 26.83 -41.30 -18.63
C LEU A 864 27.20 -41.85 -20.02
N ARG A 865 26.24 -41.90 -20.96
CA ARG A 865 26.49 -42.27 -22.36
C ARG A 865 27.51 -41.37 -23.02
N GLY A 866 27.34 -40.05 -22.87
CA GLY A 866 28.25 -39.08 -23.46
C GLY A 866 29.67 -39.26 -22.92
N GLU A 867 29.84 -39.43 -21.61
CA GLU A 867 31.14 -39.71 -21.00
C GLU A 867 31.76 -41.02 -21.49
N LEU A 868 30.95 -42.08 -21.61
CA LEU A 868 31.39 -43.36 -22.18
C LEU A 868 31.87 -43.18 -23.64
N TYR A 869 31.11 -42.44 -24.46
CA TYR A 869 31.45 -42.20 -25.87
C TYR A 869 32.69 -41.32 -26.03
N VAL A 870 32.87 -40.31 -25.17
CA VAL A 870 34.08 -39.48 -25.16
C VAL A 870 35.31 -40.34 -24.83
N ARG A 871 35.26 -41.14 -23.76
CA ARG A 871 36.38 -42.01 -23.35
C ARG A 871 36.66 -43.14 -24.35
N GLY A 872 35.60 -43.71 -24.93
CA GLY A 872 35.67 -44.76 -25.95
C GLY A 872 35.96 -44.24 -27.37
N ARG A 873 36.08 -42.91 -27.57
CA ARG A 873 36.26 -42.25 -28.88
C ARG A 873 35.17 -42.60 -29.92
N GLN A 874 33.93 -42.80 -29.46
CA GLN A 874 32.75 -43.14 -30.26
C GLN A 874 32.04 -41.86 -30.76
N VAL A 875 32.67 -41.18 -31.74
CA VAL A 875 32.21 -39.87 -32.25
C VAL A 875 30.82 -39.91 -32.90
N PRO A 876 30.44 -40.91 -33.74
CA PRO A 876 29.12 -40.96 -34.36
C PRO A 876 27.97 -41.04 -33.33
N GLU A 877 28.13 -41.88 -32.32
CA GLU A 877 27.17 -42.10 -31.23
C GLU A 877 27.03 -40.84 -30.36
N LEU A 878 28.16 -40.19 -30.05
CA LEU A 878 28.18 -38.91 -29.34
C LEU A 878 27.41 -37.83 -30.11
N ARG A 879 27.57 -37.75 -31.44
CA ARG A 879 26.85 -36.81 -32.29
C ARG A 879 25.35 -37.04 -32.24
N GLN A 880 24.91 -38.30 -32.35
CA GLN A 880 23.50 -38.65 -32.26
C GLN A 880 22.89 -38.29 -30.89
N LEU A 881 23.63 -38.57 -29.81
CA LEU A 881 23.24 -38.23 -28.45
C LEU A 881 23.08 -36.73 -28.24
N VAL A 882 24.04 -35.92 -28.70
CA VAL A 882 23.99 -34.46 -28.55
C VAL A 882 22.84 -33.85 -29.36
N GLN A 883 22.51 -34.40 -30.52
CA GLN A 883 21.44 -33.87 -31.38
C GLN A 883 20.05 -34.25 -30.87
N LYS A 884 19.84 -35.51 -30.49
CA LYS A 884 18.50 -36.06 -30.20
C LYS A 884 18.27 -36.37 -28.72
N GLY A 885 19.32 -36.42 -27.90
CA GLY A 885 19.23 -36.76 -26.49
C GLY A 885 18.50 -35.70 -25.67
N ARG A 886 17.75 -36.17 -24.67
CA ARG A 886 17.12 -35.33 -23.65
C ARG A 886 18.15 -34.98 -22.58
N PHE A 887 18.36 -33.68 -22.35
CA PHE A 887 19.17 -33.14 -21.26
C PHE A 887 18.33 -32.09 -20.51
N THR A 888 18.28 -32.15 -19.18
CA THR A 888 17.45 -31.28 -18.33
C THR A 888 18.24 -30.78 -17.13
N GLY A 889 17.89 -29.60 -16.58
CA GLY A 889 18.59 -29.03 -15.42
C GLY A 889 20.08 -28.82 -15.71
N PHE A 890 20.95 -29.23 -14.76
CA PHE A 890 22.40 -29.09 -14.89
C PHE A 890 23.02 -29.98 -15.99
N ASP A 891 22.32 -31.03 -16.44
CA ASP A 891 22.80 -31.90 -17.53
C ASP A 891 22.90 -31.15 -18.87
N LEU A 892 22.26 -29.98 -19.01
CA LEU A 892 22.43 -29.10 -20.16
C LEU A 892 23.89 -28.64 -20.33
N PHE A 893 24.62 -28.47 -19.23
CA PHE A 893 26.04 -28.13 -19.29
C PHE A 893 26.89 -29.32 -19.75
N GLN A 894 26.45 -30.55 -19.49
CA GLN A 894 27.09 -31.75 -20.04
C GLN A 894 26.85 -31.88 -21.56
N ARG A 895 25.67 -31.50 -22.03
CA ARG A 895 25.43 -31.39 -23.48
C ARG A 895 26.36 -30.37 -24.14
N LEU A 896 26.57 -29.22 -23.51
CA LEU A 896 27.51 -28.19 -23.98
C LEU A 896 28.95 -28.74 -24.02
N TYR A 897 29.36 -29.49 -22.99
CA TYR A 897 30.64 -30.19 -22.97
C TYR A 897 30.79 -31.13 -24.17
N PHE A 898 29.80 -31.98 -24.42
CA PHE A 898 29.83 -32.91 -25.54
C PHE A 898 29.85 -32.20 -26.90
N GLN A 899 29.19 -31.04 -27.03
CA GLN A 899 29.30 -30.20 -28.24
C GLN A 899 30.73 -29.70 -28.46
N ALA A 900 31.43 -29.28 -27.40
CA ALA A 900 32.82 -28.84 -27.48
C ALA A 900 33.74 -29.96 -27.98
N ILE A 901 33.56 -31.18 -27.45
CA ILE A 901 34.31 -32.37 -27.91
C ILE A 901 34.02 -32.70 -29.38
N LEU A 902 32.76 -32.60 -29.81
CA LEU A 902 32.40 -32.84 -31.20
C LEU A 902 33.02 -31.80 -32.15
N ALA A 903 33.09 -30.53 -31.74
CA ALA A 903 33.75 -29.47 -32.50
C ALA A 903 35.27 -29.71 -32.59
N GLU A 904 35.90 -30.17 -31.52
CA GLU A 904 37.31 -30.58 -31.52
C GLU A 904 37.55 -31.76 -32.48
N ALA A 905 36.72 -32.81 -32.40
CA ALA A 905 36.80 -33.97 -33.28
C ALA A 905 36.53 -33.63 -34.76
N ALA A 906 35.72 -32.60 -35.03
CA ALA A 906 35.44 -32.08 -36.37
C ALA A 906 36.50 -31.09 -36.88
N GLN A 907 37.59 -30.87 -36.13
CA GLN A 907 38.65 -29.90 -36.46
C GLN A 907 38.14 -28.45 -36.62
N GLN A 908 37.20 -28.02 -35.78
CA GLN A 908 36.64 -26.66 -35.73
C GLN A 908 37.15 -25.90 -34.48
N PRO A 909 38.40 -25.40 -34.48
CA PRO A 909 39.06 -24.93 -33.27
C PRO A 909 38.47 -23.64 -32.68
N GLN A 910 37.93 -22.74 -33.51
CA GLN A 910 37.31 -21.51 -33.03
C GLN A 910 36.00 -21.81 -32.30
N GLU A 911 35.20 -22.74 -32.83
CA GLU A 911 33.95 -23.15 -32.20
C GLU A 911 34.21 -23.92 -30.91
N ALA A 912 35.15 -24.87 -30.92
CA ALA A 912 35.57 -25.60 -29.71
C ALA A 912 36.05 -24.63 -28.62
N ALA A 913 36.91 -23.66 -28.96
CA ALA A 913 37.39 -22.65 -28.01
C ALA A 913 36.24 -21.80 -27.43
N ARG A 914 35.26 -21.40 -28.26
CA ARG A 914 34.08 -20.65 -27.81
C ARG A 914 33.23 -21.47 -26.84
N LEU A 915 32.97 -22.75 -27.16
CA LEU A 915 32.16 -23.63 -26.33
C LEU A 915 32.85 -23.95 -25.00
N TYR A 916 34.17 -24.22 -25.01
CA TYR A 916 34.94 -24.40 -23.78
C TYR A 916 34.97 -23.14 -22.92
N ALA A 917 35.21 -21.96 -23.50
CA ALA A 917 35.17 -20.70 -22.76
C ALA A 917 33.80 -20.41 -22.13
N GLN A 918 32.71 -20.73 -22.85
CA GLN A 918 31.36 -20.67 -22.30
C GLN A 918 31.20 -21.61 -21.09
N LEU A 919 31.72 -22.83 -21.20
CA LEU A 919 31.62 -23.84 -20.16
C LEU A 919 32.39 -23.47 -18.90
N VAL A 920 33.62 -22.95 -19.03
CA VAL A 920 34.41 -22.44 -17.90
C VAL A 920 33.67 -21.32 -17.16
N ARG A 921 32.93 -20.47 -17.88
CA ARG A 921 32.17 -19.36 -17.29
C ARG A 921 30.87 -19.82 -16.63
N GLU A 922 30.11 -20.70 -17.28
CA GLU A 922 28.73 -21.04 -16.88
C GLU A 922 28.63 -22.30 -16.03
N ALA A 923 29.59 -23.23 -16.15
CA ALA A 923 29.66 -24.48 -15.43
C ALA A 923 31.09 -24.83 -14.95
N PRO A 924 31.73 -23.98 -14.13
CA PRO A 924 33.05 -24.27 -13.55
C PRO A 924 33.06 -25.46 -12.57
N PHE A 925 31.90 -26.05 -12.29
CA PHE A 925 31.74 -27.28 -11.51
C PHE A 925 31.79 -28.56 -12.35
N ALA A 926 31.75 -28.48 -13.69
CA ALA A 926 31.78 -29.64 -14.57
C ALA A 926 33.22 -30.17 -14.75
N GLU A 927 33.65 -31.05 -13.84
CA GLU A 927 35.04 -31.50 -13.70
C GLU A 927 35.67 -32.00 -15.00
N ASN A 928 35.06 -33.02 -15.66
CA ASN A 928 35.61 -33.61 -16.88
C ASN A 928 35.67 -32.60 -18.03
N ALA A 929 34.70 -31.69 -18.09
CA ALA A 929 34.64 -30.68 -19.13
C ALA A 929 35.76 -29.64 -18.98
N LEU A 930 36.11 -29.24 -17.76
CA LEU A 930 37.26 -28.37 -17.50
C LEU A 930 38.59 -29.06 -17.78
N VAL A 931 38.72 -30.35 -17.43
CA VAL A 931 39.92 -31.14 -17.79
C VAL A 931 40.08 -31.22 -19.30
N ALA A 932 38.99 -31.45 -20.04
CA ALA A 932 39.01 -31.45 -21.50
C ALA A 932 39.33 -30.07 -22.09
N ALA A 933 38.75 -29.00 -21.57
CA ALA A 933 39.07 -27.63 -21.97
C ALA A 933 40.56 -27.32 -21.79
N ALA A 934 41.13 -27.70 -20.65
CA ALA A 934 42.56 -27.52 -20.38
C ALA A 934 43.44 -28.37 -21.30
N ALA A 935 43.03 -29.60 -21.62
CA ALA A 935 43.72 -30.44 -22.59
C ALA A 935 43.69 -29.80 -23.99
N PHE A 936 42.55 -29.27 -24.43
CA PHE A 936 42.42 -28.54 -25.69
C PHE A 936 43.35 -27.31 -25.77
N HIS A 937 43.48 -26.53 -24.69
CA HIS A 937 44.43 -25.42 -24.65
C HIS A 937 45.89 -25.92 -24.67
N THR A 938 46.19 -27.01 -23.96
CA THR A 938 47.51 -27.62 -23.89
C THR A 938 47.99 -28.14 -25.25
N THR A 939 47.12 -28.79 -26.05
CA THR A 939 47.47 -29.27 -27.40
C THR A 939 47.82 -28.13 -28.35
N ARG A 940 47.28 -26.93 -28.10
CA ARG A 940 47.58 -25.69 -28.86
C ARG A 940 48.74 -24.89 -28.28
N ARG A 941 49.44 -25.41 -27.27
CA ARG A 941 50.54 -24.75 -26.54
C ARG A 941 50.12 -23.47 -25.80
N ASP A 942 48.84 -23.30 -25.51
CA ASP A 942 48.32 -22.21 -24.67
C ASP A 942 48.27 -22.66 -23.20
N TYR A 943 49.46 -22.79 -22.60
CA TYR A 943 49.59 -23.33 -21.25
C TYR A 943 48.98 -22.42 -20.17
N ASN A 944 48.95 -21.10 -20.40
CA ASN A 944 48.34 -20.14 -19.48
C ASN A 944 46.81 -20.30 -19.44
N ALA A 945 46.14 -20.44 -20.58
CA ALA A 945 44.70 -20.69 -20.61
C ALA A 945 44.34 -22.04 -19.97
N ALA A 946 45.14 -23.08 -20.21
CA ALA A 946 44.95 -24.38 -19.57
C ALA A 946 45.05 -24.29 -18.04
N TYR A 947 46.08 -23.60 -17.53
CA TYR A 947 46.28 -23.38 -16.10
C TYR A 947 45.13 -22.59 -15.47
N ASN A 948 44.73 -21.46 -16.07
CA ASN A 948 43.65 -20.62 -15.54
C ASN A 948 42.28 -21.32 -15.57
N THR A 949 42.02 -22.15 -16.58
CA THR A 949 40.81 -22.98 -16.66
C THR A 949 40.72 -23.95 -15.48
N LEU A 950 41.82 -24.62 -15.16
CA LEU A 950 41.89 -25.56 -14.05
C LEU A 950 41.88 -24.86 -12.69
N LEU A 951 42.54 -23.69 -12.59
CA LEU A 951 42.48 -22.83 -11.40
C LEU A 951 41.03 -22.49 -11.05
N ARG A 952 40.26 -22.07 -12.06
CA ARG A 952 38.84 -21.76 -11.87
C ARG A 952 38.03 -22.98 -11.39
N GLY A 953 38.36 -24.16 -11.91
CA GLY A 953 37.74 -25.42 -11.48
C GLY A 953 38.04 -25.75 -10.01
N ILE A 954 39.30 -25.66 -9.58
CA ILE A 954 39.68 -25.98 -8.20
C ILE A 954 39.18 -24.94 -7.19
N GLU A 955 38.98 -23.68 -7.59
CA GLU A 955 38.34 -22.65 -6.75
C GLU A 955 36.89 -23.03 -6.39
N VAL A 956 36.15 -23.60 -7.35
CA VAL A 956 34.74 -23.98 -7.18
C VAL A 956 34.62 -25.38 -6.57
N ASN A 957 35.48 -26.31 -6.99
CA ASN A 957 35.51 -27.70 -6.54
C ASN A 957 36.91 -28.09 -6.03
N PRO A 958 37.29 -27.66 -4.82
CA PRO A 958 38.61 -27.93 -4.25
C PRO A 958 38.80 -29.40 -3.81
N GLY A 959 37.77 -30.25 -3.96
CA GLY A 959 37.80 -31.67 -3.61
C GLY A 959 37.97 -32.62 -4.81
N SER A 960 37.86 -32.12 -6.04
CA SER A 960 37.92 -32.98 -7.23
C SER A 960 39.33 -33.52 -7.45
N VAL A 961 39.49 -34.83 -7.33
CA VAL A 961 40.74 -35.54 -7.62
C VAL A 961 41.16 -35.33 -9.08
N ALA A 962 40.21 -35.33 -10.02
CA ALA A 962 40.48 -35.14 -11.44
C ALA A 962 41.05 -33.75 -11.74
N LEU A 963 40.41 -32.70 -11.20
CA LEU A 963 40.86 -31.32 -11.36
C LEU A 963 42.20 -31.07 -10.66
N LEU A 964 42.39 -31.58 -9.45
CA LEU A 964 43.65 -31.44 -8.71
C LEU A 964 44.81 -32.11 -9.46
N LYS A 965 44.62 -33.33 -9.99
CA LYS A 965 45.64 -34.02 -10.80
C LYS A 965 45.98 -33.19 -12.04
N ALA A 966 44.96 -32.75 -12.79
CA ALA A 966 45.17 -31.95 -14.00
C ALA A 966 45.88 -30.61 -13.70
N TYR A 967 45.48 -29.92 -12.62
CA TYR A 967 46.06 -28.63 -12.21
C TYR A 967 47.53 -28.75 -11.83
N VAL A 968 47.87 -29.76 -11.02
CA VAL A 968 49.27 -30.06 -10.65
C VAL A 968 50.12 -30.27 -11.91
N LEU A 969 49.65 -31.06 -12.87
CA LEU A 969 50.39 -31.31 -14.11
C LEU A 969 50.46 -30.05 -15.01
N ALA A 970 49.43 -29.20 -15.02
CA ALA A 970 49.38 -27.96 -15.80
C ALA A 970 50.30 -26.86 -15.26
N SER A 971 50.67 -26.90 -13.97
CA SER A 971 51.61 -25.96 -13.36
C SER A 971 53.04 -26.06 -13.93
N VAL A 972 53.44 -27.25 -14.37
CA VAL A 972 54.80 -27.55 -14.87
C VAL A 972 55.14 -26.76 -16.15
N PRO A 973 54.35 -26.80 -17.24
CA PRO A 973 54.69 -26.08 -18.47
C PRO A 973 54.70 -24.55 -18.30
N VAL A 974 53.91 -24.02 -17.37
CA VAL A 974 53.81 -22.57 -17.06
C VAL A 974 54.93 -22.11 -16.09
N GLY A 975 55.66 -23.04 -15.46
CA GLY A 975 56.73 -22.72 -14.51
C GLY A 975 56.24 -22.36 -13.10
N LEU A 976 54.97 -22.61 -12.79
CA LEU A 976 54.33 -22.27 -11.52
C LEU A 976 54.32 -23.46 -10.54
N THR A 977 55.41 -24.23 -10.47
CA THR A 977 55.47 -25.49 -9.70
C THR A 977 55.33 -25.31 -8.18
N GLU A 978 55.57 -24.12 -7.66
CA GLU A 978 55.34 -23.80 -6.23
C GLU A 978 53.85 -23.84 -5.88
N TYR A 979 52.98 -23.39 -6.79
CA TYR A 979 51.53 -23.43 -6.63
C TYR A 979 50.95 -24.85 -6.69
N ALA A 980 51.74 -25.85 -7.11
CA ALA A 980 51.31 -27.25 -7.13
C ALA A 980 51.44 -27.93 -5.76
N GLN A 981 52.22 -27.38 -4.81
CA GLN A 981 52.51 -28.06 -3.54
C GLN A 981 51.27 -28.32 -2.69
N SER A 982 50.40 -27.31 -2.52
CA SER A 982 49.17 -27.45 -1.72
C SER A 982 48.16 -28.44 -2.35
N PRO A 983 47.85 -28.34 -3.66
CA PRO A 983 47.07 -29.37 -4.36
C PRO A 983 47.67 -30.78 -4.28
N LEU A 984 49.00 -30.91 -4.38
CA LEU A 984 49.69 -32.20 -4.26
C LEU A 984 49.52 -32.81 -2.86
N TYR A 985 49.68 -32.00 -1.81
CA TYR A 985 49.43 -32.43 -0.43
C TYR A 985 47.98 -32.90 -0.25
N ARG A 986 47.02 -32.13 -0.78
CA ARG A 986 45.60 -32.49 -0.73
C ARG A 986 45.32 -33.80 -1.48
N LEU A 987 45.91 -34.01 -2.66
CA LEU A 987 45.81 -35.29 -3.38
C LEU A 987 46.30 -36.47 -2.53
N GLY A 988 47.35 -36.27 -1.74
CA GLY A 988 47.84 -37.28 -0.79
C GLY A 988 46.83 -37.67 0.29
N THR A 989 45.90 -36.77 0.64
CA THR A 989 44.80 -37.06 1.59
C THR A 989 43.59 -37.72 0.95
N LEU A 990 43.45 -37.64 -0.37
CA LEU A 990 42.26 -38.13 -1.11
C LEU A 990 42.51 -39.44 -1.87
N LEU A 991 43.76 -39.74 -2.21
CA LEU A 991 44.15 -40.94 -2.97
C LEU A 991 44.62 -42.06 -2.05
N SER A 992 44.52 -43.31 -2.54
CA SER A 992 45.21 -44.42 -1.91
C SER A 992 46.74 -44.20 -1.94
N PRO A 993 47.50 -44.78 -1.00
CA PRO A 993 48.97 -44.65 -1.01
C PRO A 993 49.61 -45.07 -2.34
N VAL A 994 49.04 -46.08 -2.99
CA VAL A 994 49.51 -46.61 -4.29
C VAL A 994 49.22 -45.63 -5.43
N ASP A 995 47.99 -45.10 -5.49
CA ASP A 995 47.60 -44.16 -6.55
C ASP A 995 48.34 -42.83 -6.41
N TYR A 996 48.57 -42.38 -5.17
CA TYR A 996 49.34 -41.18 -4.89
C TYR A 996 50.81 -41.33 -5.30
N ALA A 997 51.45 -42.45 -4.95
CA ALA A 997 52.83 -42.73 -5.35
C ALA A 997 52.99 -42.78 -6.88
N THR A 998 52.03 -43.42 -7.56
CA THR A 998 52.00 -43.49 -9.03
C THR A 998 51.89 -42.10 -9.66
N PHE A 999 50.94 -41.28 -9.18
CA PHE A 999 50.76 -39.92 -9.68
C PHE A 999 51.96 -39.00 -9.37
N ARG A 1000 52.57 -39.13 -8.18
CA ARG A 1000 53.74 -38.33 -7.81
C ARG A 1000 54.92 -38.61 -8.73
N THR A 1001 55.14 -39.88 -9.09
CA THR A 1001 56.18 -40.29 -10.03
C THR A 1001 55.96 -39.64 -11.41
N GLU A 1002 54.71 -39.60 -11.87
CA GLU A 1002 54.35 -38.92 -13.12
C GLU A 1002 54.65 -37.41 -13.07
N TYR A 1003 54.27 -36.74 -11.98
CA TYR A 1003 54.52 -35.31 -11.79
C TYR A 1003 56.02 -34.99 -11.76
N GLU A 1004 56.81 -35.76 -11.01
CA GLU A 1004 58.26 -35.59 -10.92
C GLU A 1004 58.94 -35.79 -12.28
N ALA A 1005 58.54 -36.80 -13.04
CA ALA A 1005 59.05 -37.05 -14.39
C ALA A 1005 58.77 -35.86 -15.35
N ARG A 1006 57.58 -35.26 -15.28
CA ARG A 1006 57.27 -34.07 -16.09
C ARG A 1006 58.06 -32.83 -15.65
N ARG A 1007 58.26 -32.66 -14.35
CA ARG A 1007 59.04 -31.55 -13.78
C ARG A 1007 60.52 -31.63 -14.19
N THR A 1008 61.14 -32.80 -14.09
CA THR A 1008 62.54 -33.01 -14.49
C THR A 1008 62.74 -32.84 -16.00
N ALA A 1009 61.80 -33.35 -16.81
CA ALA A 1009 61.81 -33.13 -18.25
C ALA A 1009 61.75 -31.64 -18.63
N LYS A 1010 60.90 -30.86 -17.94
CA LYS A 1010 60.82 -29.41 -18.16
C LYS A 1010 62.09 -28.68 -17.72
N SER A 1011 62.66 -29.01 -16.55
CA SER A 1011 63.91 -28.39 -16.09
C SER A 1011 65.09 -28.69 -17.02
N ALA A 1012 65.15 -29.91 -17.58
CA ALA A 1012 66.16 -30.28 -18.57
C ALA A 1012 65.98 -29.50 -19.90
N ALA A 1013 64.73 -29.25 -20.32
CA ALA A 1013 64.43 -28.48 -21.52
C ALA A 1013 64.68 -26.96 -21.36
N THR A 1014 64.74 -26.44 -20.12
CA THR A 1014 65.01 -25.02 -19.81
C THR A 1014 66.41 -24.77 -19.24
N ALA A 1015 67.23 -25.80 -19.05
CA ALA A 1015 68.62 -25.62 -18.64
C ALA A 1015 69.40 -24.91 -19.76
N PRO A 1016 70.15 -23.83 -19.46
CA PRO A 1016 71.03 -23.23 -20.45
C PRO A 1016 72.06 -24.30 -20.86
N TRP A 1017 72.19 -24.53 -22.17
CA TRP A 1017 73.25 -25.36 -22.70
C TRP A 1017 74.59 -24.76 -22.25
N ASN A 1018 75.40 -25.54 -21.53
CA ASN A 1018 76.82 -25.22 -21.33
C ASN A 1018 77.56 -25.38 -22.66
#